data_AF-A0A2H9SS39-F1
#
_entry.id   AF-A0A2H9SS39-F1
#
_cell.length_a   1.000
_cell.length_b   1.000
_cell.length_c   1.000
_cell.angle_alpha   90.00
_cell.angle_beta   90.00
_cell.angle_gamma   90.00
#
_symmetry.space_group_name_H-M   'P 1'
#
loop_
_entity.id
_entity.type
_entity.pdbx_description
1 polymer ?
#
loop_
_entity_poly.entity_id
_entity_poly.type
_entity_poly.pdbx_seq_one_letter_code
_entity_poly.pdbx_strand_id
1 'polypeptide(L)'
;MNSIIHNIENFIADLENHKRVVCKYQHWRIENPLVTWVNGLLGREEIRILSIARAWDACLAHLEKIPVYFSGNAQVPQKVNFALYLKGSQLILALLNAYTTPRSYEFAQRIKTKDIALKYRLEAINGGIDPVKNPAISSEIFGAFLEKVRQWKLTQPTLKDKSLSKNELKKILWTTHYPVFFKHLVENAQLSQFYLTWILKHKNCPEVCIEYPDTAHKLAESGLARRIGRVNAALLKIQKVNGQKIVSLKMEGRDKSILEEHDLMVFRGNYILSIAEIFKVFQNKDFEVGNLEVMKEGIVNWNAHKLGFWDANRQKFELISITQSLWWKQLPLFEVLSKRTAEKRYGVTLDGKNWNVAATSTRSTLSLDFQNSHAYQEIAIPINPKTYVIYAFGKFANRFPESDLESLKMLCHTVPATISFPDENVFYNHRQFAYYSFKLTPLQGAKLMEFIQQDVLKSRQGNLVYQIESDNCALWSQTNLEKLLGKTRVPNLYRMNLLDTEPSGFVNFLFQSIKLLPTHLQVGLLTRLHFPLGAWKGQWVYEQGKKVWKSLRTHFFWETGDVYLPALVHRQQEVGLLGCGHNHWSPQANETIRQRLCALFFRRNISSCFLSRIAFDNQWIKAIKYPTGYPRGPTRDLMRC
;
A
#
# COMPACT_ATOMS: atom_id res chain seq x y z
N MET A 1 -22.92 10.83 -20.43
CA MET A 1 -23.62 9.88 -19.54
C MET A 1 -24.14 8.73 -20.41
N ASN A 2 -24.00 7.47 -20.00
CA ASN A 2 -24.21 6.31 -20.87
C ASN A 2 -25.68 6.24 -21.36
N SER A 3 -25.89 6.09 -22.68
CA SER A 3 -27.23 6.01 -23.27
C SER A 3 -28.06 4.81 -22.79
N ILE A 4 -27.37 3.73 -22.37
CA ILE A 4 -28.03 2.55 -21.79
C ILE A 4 -28.76 2.94 -20.50
N ILE A 5 -28.18 3.82 -19.68
CA ILE A 5 -28.79 4.26 -18.41
C ILE A 5 -30.07 5.05 -18.67
N HIS A 6 -30.09 5.88 -19.71
CA HIS A 6 -31.27 6.71 -20.05
C HIS A 6 -32.41 5.90 -20.65
N ASN A 7 -32.11 4.76 -21.28
CA ASN A 7 -33.08 3.98 -22.02
C ASN A 7 -32.94 2.48 -21.72
N ILE A 8 -32.80 2.16 -20.44
CA ILE A 8 -32.52 0.79 -19.98
C ILE A 8 -33.65 -0.16 -20.32
N GLU A 9 -34.92 0.28 -20.22
CA GLU A 9 -36.08 -0.54 -20.54
C GLU A 9 -36.07 -1.02 -21.99
N ASN A 10 -35.89 -0.10 -22.96
CA ASN A 10 -35.82 -0.48 -24.37
C ASN A 10 -34.58 -1.32 -24.67
N PHE A 11 -33.44 -1.01 -24.06
CA PHE A 11 -32.22 -1.79 -24.23
C PHE A 11 -32.43 -3.25 -23.79
N ILE A 12 -33.05 -3.46 -22.62
CA ILE A 12 -33.36 -4.79 -22.10
C ILE A 12 -34.39 -5.49 -22.97
N ALA A 13 -35.49 -4.81 -23.32
CA ALA A 13 -36.53 -5.37 -24.17
C ALA A 13 -35.98 -5.80 -25.55
N ASP A 14 -35.08 -5.03 -26.14
CA ASP A 14 -34.45 -5.37 -27.41
C ASP A 14 -33.50 -6.58 -27.29
N LEU A 15 -32.77 -6.71 -26.18
CA LEU A 15 -31.94 -7.90 -25.91
C LEU A 15 -32.80 -9.15 -25.69
N GLU A 16 -33.92 -9.03 -24.97
CA GLU A 16 -34.86 -10.13 -24.73
C GLU A 16 -35.52 -10.63 -26.01
N ASN A 17 -35.88 -9.70 -26.90
CA ASN A 17 -36.43 -10.02 -28.22
C ASN A 17 -35.35 -10.49 -29.21
N HIS A 18 -34.16 -10.86 -28.73
CA HIS A 18 -33.02 -11.31 -29.53
C HIS A 18 -32.62 -10.35 -30.66
N LYS A 19 -32.92 -9.04 -30.54
CA LYS A 19 -32.49 -8.06 -31.53
C LYS A 19 -30.97 -7.89 -31.46
N ARG A 20 -30.36 -7.65 -32.61
CA ARG A 20 -28.90 -7.52 -32.71
C ARG A 20 -28.44 -6.14 -32.29
N VAL A 21 -28.28 -5.94 -30.99
CA VAL A 21 -27.83 -4.68 -30.39
C VAL A 21 -26.33 -4.47 -30.58
N VAL A 22 -25.89 -3.24 -30.82
CA VAL A 22 -24.47 -2.86 -30.90
C VAL A 22 -24.23 -1.66 -30.00
N CYS A 23 -23.19 -1.73 -29.17
CA CYS A 23 -22.72 -0.61 -28.36
C CYS A 23 -21.46 0.02 -28.96
N LYS A 24 -21.44 1.33 -29.18
CA LYS A 24 -20.26 2.12 -29.58
C LYS A 24 -20.27 3.48 -28.87
N TYR A 25 -19.13 3.90 -28.33
CA TYR A 25 -18.95 5.21 -27.69
C TYR A 25 -20.02 5.56 -26.63
N GLN A 26 -20.40 4.59 -25.77
CA GLN A 26 -21.49 4.75 -24.77
C GLN A 26 -22.90 4.95 -25.37
N HIS A 27 -23.04 4.80 -26.69
CA HIS A 27 -24.31 4.74 -27.40
C HIS A 27 -24.66 3.30 -27.77
N TRP A 28 -25.95 2.94 -27.72
CA TRP A 28 -26.44 1.67 -28.21
C TRP A 28 -27.48 1.87 -29.31
N ARG A 29 -27.56 0.93 -30.25
CA ARG A 29 -28.58 0.89 -31.31
C ARG A 29 -28.80 -0.54 -31.79
N ILE A 30 -29.92 -0.78 -32.46
CA ILE A 30 -30.15 -2.01 -33.21
C ILE A 30 -29.32 -1.95 -34.51
N GLU A 31 -28.62 -3.04 -34.83
CA GLU A 31 -27.84 -3.16 -36.05
C GLU A 31 -28.76 -3.32 -37.27
N ASN A 32 -28.40 -2.69 -38.39
CA ASN A 32 -29.12 -2.87 -39.64
C ASN A 32 -29.00 -4.34 -40.12
N PRO A 33 -30.10 -4.99 -40.56
CA PRO A 33 -30.07 -6.38 -41.04
C PRO A 33 -28.97 -6.71 -42.07
N LEU A 34 -28.64 -5.77 -42.95
CA LEU A 34 -27.59 -5.95 -43.97
C LEU A 34 -26.18 -5.97 -43.33
N VAL A 35 -25.93 -5.10 -42.35
CA VAL A 35 -24.68 -5.06 -41.59
C VAL A 35 -24.55 -6.29 -40.69
N THR A 36 -25.65 -6.72 -40.09
CA THR A 36 -25.80 -7.97 -39.36
C THR A 36 -25.37 -9.17 -40.22
N TRP A 37 -25.89 -9.29 -41.45
CA TRP A 37 -25.51 -10.37 -42.35
C TRP A 37 -23.99 -10.37 -42.64
N VAL A 38 -23.43 -9.21 -43.02
CA VAL A 38 -21.98 -9.06 -43.29
C VAL A 38 -21.13 -9.40 -42.05
N ASN A 39 -21.50 -8.91 -40.87
CA ASN A 39 -20.75 -9.17 -39.64
C ASN A 39 -20.88 -10.63 -39.17
N GLY A 40 -21.99 -11.29 -39.49
CA GLY A 40 -22.18 -12.73 -39.29
C GLY A 40 -21.18 -13.54 -40.13
N LEU A 41 -21.06 -13.22 -41.42
CA LEU A 41 -20.08 -13.87 -42.31
C LEU A 41 -18.62 -13.64 -41.89
N LEU A 42 -18.31 -12.45 -41.36
CA LEU A 42 -16.97 -12.11 -40.90
C LEU A 42 -16.64 -12.62 -39.48
N GLY A 43 -17.53 -13.39 -38.83
CA GLY A 43 -17.31 -13.92 -37.48
C GLY A 43 -17.15 -12.84 -36.40
N ARG A 44 -17.73 -11.64 -36.61
CA ARG A 44 -17.53 -10.47 -35.71
C ARG A 44 -18.48 -10.44 -34.51
N GLU A 45 -19.20 -11.52 -34.27
CA GLU A 45 -20.24 -11.57 -33.24
C GLU A 45 -19.68 -11.48 -31.81
N GLU A 46 -18.54 -12.12 -31.56
CA GLU A 46 -17.85 -11.99 -30.27
C GLU A 46 -17.45 -10.54 -29.98
N ILE A 47 -16.92 -9.82 -30.99
CA ILE A 47 -16.52 -8.41 -30.84
C ILE A 47 -17.73 -7.54 -30.46
N ARG A 48 -18.89 -7.81 -31.07
CA ARG A 48 -20.15 -7.13 -30.74
C ARG A 48 -20.54 -7.38 -29.29
N ILE A 49 -20.56 -8.64 -28.86
CA ILE A 49 -20.95 -9.04 -27.50
C ILE A 49 -19.98 -8.49 -26.46
N LEU A 50 -18.67 -8.51 -26.72
CA LEU A 50 -17.66 -7.88 -25.86
C LEU A 50 -17.87 -6.37 -25.75
N SER A 51 -18.33 -5.70 -26.81
CA SER A 51 -18.67 -4.28 -26.76
C SER A 51 -19.89 -4.01 -25.88
N ILE A 52 -20.92 -4.85 -25.96
CA ILE A 52 -22.09 -4.80 -25.08
C ILE A 52 -21.66 -5.02 -23.63
N ALA A 53 -20.88 -6.07 -23.36
CA ALA A 53 -20.39 -6.41 -22.03
C ALA A 53 -19.57 -5.27 -21.41
N ARG A 54 -18.70 -4.62 -22.18
CA ARG A 54 -17.94 -3.45 -21.73
C ARG A 54 -18.85 -2.27 -21.39
N ALA A 55 -19.84 -1.99 -22.23
CA ALA A 55 -20.79 -0.91 -21.97
C ALA A 55 -21.66 -1.19 -20.73
N TRP A 56 -22.04 -2.45 -20.51
CA TRP A 56 -22.81 -2.89 -19.36
C TRP A 56 -22.01 -2.88 -18.06
N ASP A 57 -20.77 -3.37 -18.09
CA ASP A 57 -19.83 -3.30 -16.96
C ASP A 57 -19.64 -1.86 -16.47
N ALA A 58 -19.57 -0.89 -17.39
CA ALA A 58 -19.53 0.53 -17.05
C ALA A 58 -20.86 1.04 -16.45
N CYS A 59 -22.02 0.51 -16.88
CA CYS A 59 -23.31 0.83 -16.26
C CYS A 59 -23.39 0.31 -14.81
N LEU A 60 -22.96 -0.93 -14.57
CA LEU A 60 -22.91 -1.50 -13.22
C LEU A 60 -21.94 -0.73 -12.31
N ALA A 61 -20.80 -0.28 -12.84
CA ALA A 61 -19.88 0.58 -12.09
C ALA A 61 -20.49 1.93 -11.72
N HIS A 62 -21.30 2.52 -12.62
CA HIS A 62 -22.04 3.74 -12.30
C HIS A 62 -23.11 3.49 -11.23
N LEU A 63 -23.77 2.34 -11.28
CA LEU A 63 -24.81 1.94 -10.33
C LEU A 63 -24.29 1.81 -8.89
N GLU A 64 -23.00 1.52 -8.68
CA GLU A 64 -22.37 1.58 -7.35
C GLU A 64 -22.41 2.97 -6.70
N LYS A 65 -22.41 4.03 -7.50
CA LYS A 65 -22.42 5.41 -7.01
C LYS A 65 -23.80 5.86 -6.52
N ILE A 66 -24.86 5.14 -6.92
CA ILE A 66 -26.24 5.46 -6.58
C ILE A 66 -26.57 4.80 -5.22
N PRO A 67 -26.93 5.58 -4.17
CA PRO A 67 -27.37 5.02 -2.90
C PRO A 67 -28.64 4.19 -3.07
N VAL A 68 -28.72 3.06 -2.35
CA VAL A 68 -29.95 2.26 -2.27
C VAL A 68 -30.79 2.79 -1.11
N TYR A 69 -32.07 3.03 -1.36
CA TYR A 69 -33.00 3.46 -0.31
C TYR A 69 -33.54 2.24 0.46
N PHE A 70 -33.56 2.37 1.77
CA PHE A 70 -33.97 1.41 2.78
C PHE A 70 -34.95 2.13 3.68
N SER A 71 -36.19 2.26 3.23
CA SER A 71 -37.22 2.95 3.98
C SER A 71 -38.15 1.92 4.61
N GLY A 72 -38.27 1.96 5.95
CA GLY A 72 -39.40 1.34 6.66
C GLY A 72 -40.74 2.05 6.39
N ASN A 73 -40.71 3.26 5.83
CA ASN A 73 -41.87 4.02 5.37
C ASN A 73 -41.79 4.18 3.84
N ALA A 74 -42.74 3.62 3.10
CA ALA A 74 -42.79 3.48 1.65
C ALA A 74 -42.75 4.76 0.78
N GLN A 75 -42.22 5.89 1.25
CA GLN A 75 -42.34 7.20 0.62
C GLN A 75 -41.16 7.65 -0.25
N VAL A 76 -40.00 6.99 -0.21
CA VAL A 76 -38.86 7.39 -1.07
C VAL A 76 -38.62 6.33 -2.14
N PRO A 77 -39.02 6.58 -3.41
CA PRO A 77 -38.78 5.65 -4.49
C PRO A 77 -37.28 5.51 -4.78
N GLN A 78 -36.86 4.34 -5.24
CA GLN A 78 -35.49 4.13 -5.72
C GLN A 78 -35.24 5.08 -6.92
N LYS A 79 -34.04 5.67 -6.99
CA LYS A 79 -33.65 6.54 -8.12
C LYS A 79 -33.60 5.82 -9.46
N VAL A 80 -33.45 4.50 -9.44
CA VAL A 80 -33.32 3.64 -10.62
C VAL A 80 -34.04 2.32 -10.40
N ASN A 81 -34.47 1.68 -11.49
CA ASN A 81 -35.08 0.36 -11.45
C ASN A 81 -34.01 -0.73 -11.39
N PHE A 82 -33.58 -1.10 -10.18
CA PHE A 82 -32.53 -2.10 -9.97
C PHE A 82 -32.88 -3.50 -10.54
N ALA A 83 -34.15 -3.85 -10.64
CA ALA A 83 -34.57 -5.14 -11.20
C ALA A 83 -34.18 -5.27 -12.67
N LEU A 84 -34.24 -4.18 -13.45
CA LEU A 84 -33.80 -4.17 -14.85
C LEU A 84 -32.29 -4.38 -14.99
N TYR A 85 -31.49 -3.90 -14.04
CA TYR A 85 -30.04 -4.14 -14.03
C TYR A 85 -29.69 -5.59 -13.67
N LEU A 86 -30.44 -6.23 -12.77
CA LEU A 86 -30.28 -7.66 -12.50
C LEU A 86 -30.66 -8.48 -13.74
N LYS A 87 -31.78 -8.15 -14.38
CA LYS A 87 -32.25 -8.80 -15.61
C LYS A 87 -31.25 -8.65 -16.76
N GLY A 88 -30.73 -7.45 -16.99
CA GLY A 88 -29.72 -7.20 -18.03
C GLY A 88 -28.41 -7.93 -17.79
N SER A 89 -28.00 -8.05 -16.53
CA SER A 89 -26.82 -8.84 -16.17
C SER A 89 -27.01 -10.32 -16.53
N GLN A 90 -28.19 -10.89 -16.28
CA GLN A 90 -28.50 -12.27 -16.68
C GLN A 90 -28.47 -12.46 -18.20
N LEU A 91 -29.09 -11.57 -18.97
CA LEU A 91 -29.12 -11.63 -20.44
C LEU A 91 -27.70 -11.54 -21.03
N ILE A 92 -26.89 -10.61 -20.53
CA ILE A 92 -25.52 -10.41 -21.05
C ILE A 92 -24.61 -11.55 -20.64
N LEU A 93 -24.77 -12.11 -19.43
CA LEU A 93 -24.05 -13.33 -19.04
C LEU A 93 -24.41 -14.51 -19.94
N ALA A 94 -25.69 -14.67 -20.31
CA ALA A 94 -26.11 -15.71 -21.25
C ALA A 94 -25.44 -15.53 -22.64
N LEU A 95 -25.37 -14.28 -23.14
CA LEU A 95 -24.66 -13.97 -24.38
C LEU A 95 -23.15 -14.27 -24.30
N LEU A 96 -22.50 -13.95 -23.19
CA LEU A 96 -21.06 -14.20 -23.00
C LEU A 96 -20.74 -15.68 -22.85
N ASN A 97 -21.59 -16.46 -22.16
CA ASN A 97 -21.41 -17.89 -21.94
C ASN A 97 -21.51 -18.73 -23.22
N ALA A 98 -22.04 -18.17 -24.31
CA ALA A 98 -22.00 -18.80 -25.63
C ALA A 98 -20.58 -18.84 -26.23
N TYR A 99 -19.61 -18.13 -25.63
CA TYR A 99 -18.22 -18.06 -26.07
C TYR A 99 -17.27 -18.56 -25.00
N THR A 100 -16.26 -19.33 -25.42
CA THR A 100 -15.26 -19.93 -24.52
C THR A 100 -13.93 -19.16 -24.49
N THR A 101 -13.88 -17.97 -25.09
CA THR A 101 -12.64 -17.20 -25.16
C THR A 101 -12.26 -16.63 -23.79
N PRO A 102 -10.94 -16.47 -23.50
CA PRO A 102 -10.50 -15.90 -22.22
C PRO A 102 -11.08 -14.50 -21.93
N ARG A 103 -11.28 -13.68 -22.97
CA ARG A 103 -11.87 -12.33 -22.83
C ARG A 103 -13.35 -12.39 -22.47
N SER A 104 -14.13 -13.24 -23.13
CA SER A 104 -15.55 -13.42 -22.82
C SER A 104 -15.74 -13.96 -21.41
N TYR A 105 -14.91 -14.93 -21.01
CA TYR A 105 -14.87 -15.42 -19.63
C TYR A 105 -14.53 -14.31 -18.62
N GLU A 106 -13.50 -13.50 -18.87
CA GLU A 106 -13.13 -12.39 -17.99
C GLU A 106 -14.27 -11.38 -17.79
N PHE A 107 -14.92 -10.97 -18.88
CA PHE A 107 -16.09 -10.08 -18.79
C PHE A 107 -17.27 -10.74 -18.07
N ALA A 108 -17.54 -12.01 -18.32
CA ALA A 108 -18.61 -12.74 -17.63
C ALA A 108 -18.34 -12.79 -16.12
N GLN A 109 -17.10 -13.08 -15.72
CA GLN A 109 -16.70 -13.08 -14.32
C GLN A 109 -16.85 -11.70 -13.66
N ARG A 110 -16.46 -10.62 -14.34
CA ARG A 110 -16.60 -9.25 -13.83
C ARG A 110 -18.07 -8.84 -13.65
N ILE A 111 -18.91 -9.10 -14.66
CA ILE A 111 -20.35 -8.82 -14.60
C ILE A 111 -21.01 -9.65 -13.49
N LYS A 112 -20.67 -10.94 -13.37
CA LYS A 112 -21.18 -11.82 -12.31
C LYS A 112 -20.80 -11.31 -10.91
N THR A 113 -19.57 -10.81 -10.72
CA THR A 113 -19.16 -10.18 -9.44
C THR A 113 -20.05 -8.98 -9.11
N LYS A 114 -20.30 -8.10 -10.08
CA LYS A 114 -21.12 -6.89 -9.86
C LYS A 114 -22.61 -7.18 -9.69
N ASP A 115 -23.14 -8.21 -10.37
CA ASP A 115 -24.50 -8.72 -10.16
C ASP A 115 -24.68 -9.25 -8.73
N ILE A 116 -23.73 -10.06 -8.24
CA ILE A 116 -23.74 -10.55 -6.85
C ILE A 116 -23.64 -9.39 -5.86
N ALA A 117 -22.74 -8.44 -6.11
CA ALA A 117 -22.57 -7.26 -5.27
C ALA A 117 -23.86 -6.43 -5.19
N LEU A 118 -24.52 -6.20 -6.33
CA LEU A 118 -25.80 -5.50 -6.38
C LEU A 118 -26.89 -6.23 -5.57
N LYS A 119 -26.98 -7.56 -5.66
CA LYS A 119 -27.93 -8.34 -4.87
C LYS A 119 -27.75 -8.14 -3.37
N TYR A 120 -26.52 -8.16 -2.87
CA TYR A 120 -26.25 -7.90 -1.44
C TYR A 120 -26.44 -6.43 -1.04
N ARG A 121 -26.21 -5.49 -1.95
CA ARG A 121 -26.50 -4.07 -1.72
C ARG A 121 -27.99 -3.82 -1.55
N LEU A 122 -28.82 -4.50 -2.34
CA LEU A 122 -30.28 -4.35 -2.30
C LEU A 122 -30.90 -4.94 -1.03
N GLU A 123 -30.32 -6.04 -0.51
CA GLU A 123 -30.90 -6.84 0.58
C GLU A 123 -32.30 -7.37 0.23
N ALA A 124 -32.83 -8.32 1.01
CA ALA A 124 -34.10 -8.97 0.67
C ALA A 124 -35.25 -7.95 0.54
N ILE A 125 -35.22 -6.88 1.33
CA ILE A 125 -36.25 -5.82 1.35
C ILE A 125 -36.40 -5.08 -0.01
N ASN A 126 -35.35 -5.01 -0.83
CA ASN A 126 -35.42 -4.43 -2.18
C ASN A 126 -35.24 -5.48 -3.29
N GLY A 127 -35.61 -6.74 -3.02
CA GLY A 127 -35.50 -7.83 -4.01
C GLY A 127 -34.08 -8.39 -4.21
N GLY A 128 -33.18 -8.12 -3.26
CA GLY A 128 -31.82 -8.63 -3.20
C GLY A 128 -31.67 -9.88 -2.32
N ILE A 129 -30.49 -10.03 -1.72
CA ILE A 129 -30.12 -11.16 -0.85
C ILE A 129 -29.47 -10.60 0.42
N ASP A 130 -29.86 -11.13 1.58
CA ASP A 130 -29.25 -10.76 2.86
C ASP A 130 -28.01 -11.61 3.18
N PRO A 131 -27.02 -11.05 3.90
CA PRO A 131 -25.97 -11.85 4.53
C PRO A 131 -26.58 -12.86 5.53
N VAL A 132 -26.10 -14.09 5.50
CA VAL A 132 -26.58 -15.21 6.34
C VAL A 132 -25.71 -15.32 7.59
N LYS A 133 -26.31 -15.23 8.79
CA LYS A 133 -25.58 -15.32 10.06
C LYS A 133 -24.87 -16.68 10.28
N ASN A 134 -25.50 -17.76 9.84
CA ASN A 134 -24.98 -19.14 9.96
C ASN A 134 -25.10 -19.84 8.59
N PRO A 135 -24.18 -19.54 7.66
CA PRO A 135 -24.25 -20.05 6.31
C PRO A 135 -23.89 -21.54 6.27
N ALA A 136 -24.68 -22.34 5.57
CA ALA A 136 -24.34 -23.73 5.26
C ALA A 136 -23.31 -23.80 4.12
N ILE A 137 -22.06 -23.43 4.39
CA ILE A 137 -20.95 -23.64 3.45
C ILE A 137 -20.38 -25.05 3.67
N SER A 138 -20.24 -25.82 2.59
CA SER A 138 -19.64 -27.15 2.69
C SER A 138 -18.19 -27.05 3.21
N SER A 139 -17.82 -28.01 4.07
CA SER A 139 -16.46 -28.11 4.60
C SER A 139 -15.40 -28.18 3.49
N GLU A 140 -15.74 -28.80 2.35
CA GLU A 140 -14.90 -28.87 1.16
C GLU A 140 -14.63 -27.50 0.53
N ILE A 141 -15.67 -26.68 0.26
CA ILE A 141 -15.49 -25.36 -0.38
C ILE A 141 -14.69 -24.44 0.54
N PHE A 142 -15.00 -24.46 1.85
CA PHE A 142 -14.26 -23.69 2.83
C PHE A 142 -12.80 -24.15 2.93
N GLY A 143 -12.56 -25.47 2.97
CA GLY A 143 -11.23 -26.07 2.98
C GLY A 143 -10.41 -25.70 1.75
N ALA A 144 -11.01 -25.77 0.56
CA ALA A 144 -10.38 -25.37 -0.70
C ALA A 144 -9.97 -23.90 -0.69
N PHE A 145 -10.83 -23.00 -0.17
CA PHE A 145 -10.48 -21.59 -0.07
C PHE A 145 -9.37 -21.33 0.96
N LEU A 146 -9.39 -22.02 2.11
CA LEU A 146 -8.29 -21.93 3.08
C LEU A 146 -6.96 -22.37 2.48
N GLU A 147 -6.96 -23.40 1.64
CA GLU A 147 -5.74 -23.81 0.94
C GLU A 147 -5.26 -22.74 -0.04
N LYS A 148 -6.16 -22.12 -0.81
CA LYS A 148 -5.82 -20.95 -1.64
C LYS A 148 -5.21 -19.81 -0.82
N VAL A 149 -5.73 -19.55 0.39
CA VAL A 149 -5.18 -18.54 1.30
C VAL A 149 -3.75 -18.90 1.71
N ARG A 150 -3.51 -20.16 2.11
CA ARG A 150 -2.17 -20.63 2.49
C ARG A 150 -1.18 -20.49 1.34
N GLN A 151 -1.55 -20.98 0.16
CA GLN A 151 -0.73 -20.85 -1.05
C GLN A 151 -0.44 -19.39 -1.37
N TRP A 152 -1.44 -18.52 -1.31
CA TRP A 152 -1.24 -17.09 -1.49
C TRP A 152 -0.21 -16.53 -0.50
N LYS A 153 -0.30 -16.84 0.80
CA LYS A 153 0.69 -16.37 1.81
C LYS A 153 2.10 -16.88 1.54
N LEU A 154 2.24 -18.12 1.06
CA LEU A 154 3.54 -18.69 0.68
C LEU A 154 4.18 -17.91 -0.48
N THR A 155 3.39 -17.47 -1.46
CA THR A 155 3.88 -16.65 -2.59
C THR A 155 4.27 -15.23 -2.23
N GLN A 156 3.95 -14.72 -1.03
CA GLN A 156 4.27 -13.35 -0.62
C GLN A 156 5.63 -13.28 0.10
N PRO A 157 6.75 -12.93 -0.57
CA PRO A 157 8.08 -13.02 0.03
C PRO A 157 8.26 -12.17 1.29
N THR A 158 7.59 -11.02 1.39
CA THR A 158 7.70 -10.08 2.51
C THR A 158 6.86 -10.44 3.74
N LEU A 159 5.97 -11.44 3.65
CA LEU A 159 5.24 -11.93 4.81
C LEU A 159 6.11 -12.87 5.63
N LYS A 160 6.53 -12.42 6.82
CA LYS A 160 7.30 -13.23 7.78
C LYS A 160 6.47 -14.39 8.32
N ASP A 161 5.24 -14.12 8.76
CA ASP A 161 4.32 -15.15 9.26
C ASP A 161 3.48 -15.72 8.11
N LYS A 162 3.78 -16.97 7.74
CA LYS A 162 3.06 -17.73 6.72
C LYS A 162 1.79 -18.39 7.25
N SER A 163 1.60 -18.46 8.56
CA SER A 163 0.42 -19.05 9.19
C SER A 163 -0.79 -18.11 9.13
N LEU A 164 -2.00 -18.66 9.20
CA LEU A 164 -3.21 -17.84 9.35
C LEU A 164 -3.37 -17.39 10.81
N SER A 165 -3.32 -16.09 11.03
CA SER A 165 -3.62 -15.52 12.34
C SER A 165 -5.12 -15.64 12.67
N LYS A 166 -5.46 -15.60 13.97
CA LYS A 166 -6.85 -15.62 14.43
C LYS A 166 -7.71 -14.51 13.81
N ASN A 167 -7.13 -13.34 13.57
CA ASN A 167 -7.85 -12.21 12.97
C ASN A 167 -8.10 -12.42 11.46
N GLU A 168 -7.11 -12.97 10.74
CA GLU A 168 -7.29 -13.32 9.32
C GLU A 168 -8.35 -14.41 9.16
N LEU A 169 -8.32 -15.45 10.00
CA LEU A 169 -9.35 -16.49 10.01
C LEU A 169 -10.73 -15.91 10.34
N LYS A 170 -10.84 -15.02 11.31
CA LYS A 170 -12.11 -14.34 11.64
C LYS A 170 -12.69 -13.59 10.43
N LYS A 171 -11.85 -12.89 9.65
CA LYS A 171 -12.30 -12.20 8.43
C LYS A 171 -12.73 -13.17 7.32
N ILE A 172 -11.99 -14.27 7.15
CA ILE A 172 -12.35 -15.31 6.18
C ILE A 172 -13.68 -15.97 6.57
N LEU A 173 -13.87 -16.31 7.84
CA LEU A 173 -15.14 -16.80 8.37
C LEU A 173 -16.25 -15.78 8.18
N TRP A 174 -16.00 -14.49 8.43
CA TRP A 174 -17.00 -13.45 8.18
C TRP A 174 -17.43 -13.37 6.70
N THR A 175 -16.54 -13.74 5.78
CA THR A 175 -16.86 -13.77 4.34
C THR A 175 -17.91 -14.83 4.01
N THR A 176 -17.98 -15.92 4.78
CA THR A 176 -18.91 -17.01 4.51
C THR A 176 -20.36 -16.58 4.69
N HIS A 177 -20.62 -15.51 5.45
CA HIS A 177 -21.96 -14.91 5.58
C HIS A 177 -22.51 -14.42 4.23
N TYR A 178 -21.68 -14.32 3.20
CA TYR A 178 -22.07 -13.99 1.84
C TYR A 178 -21.94 -15.23 0.94
N PRO A 179 -22.78 -16.28 1.09
CA PRO A 179 -22.55 -17.59 0.50
C PRO A 179 -22.44 -17.57 -1.04
N VAL A 180 -23.27 -16.78 -1.71
CA VAL A 180 -23.22 -16.61 -3.18
C VAL A 180 -21.90 -15.97 -3.62
N PHE A 181 -21.42 -14.96 -2.88
CA PHE A 181 -20.13 -14.33 -3.15
C PHE A 181 -18.99 -15.29 -2.83
N PHE A 182 -19.05 -15.99 -1.71
CA PHE A 182 -18.01 -16.91 -1.26
C PHE A 182 -17.79 -18.03 -2.29
N LYS A 183 -18.86 -18.64 -2.82
CA LYS A 183 -18.76 -19.63 -3.90
C LYS A 183 -18.07 -19.04 -5.14
N HIS A 184 -18.51 -17.86 -5.58
CA HIS A 184 -17.91 -17.17 -6.74
C HIS A 184 -16.45 -16.78 -6.51
N LEU A 185 -16.10 -16.36 -5.29
CA LEU A 185 -14.75 -16.06 -4.85
C LEU A 185 -13.84 -17.28 -4.98
N VAL A 186 -14.30 -18.46 -4.55
CA VAL A 186 -13.54 -19.71 -4.69
C VAL A 186 -13.32 -20.07 -6.15
N GLU A 187 -14.30 -19.88 -7.02
CA GLU A 187 -14.23 -20.23 -8.45
C GLU A 187 -13.35 -19.24 -9.25
N ASN A 188 -13.37 -17.95 -8.90
CA ASN A 188 -12.73 -16.88 -9.66
C ASN A 188 -11.34 -16.51 -9.09
N ALA A 189 -10.27 -16.86 -9.82
CA ALA A 189 -8.89 -16.60 -9.42
C ALA A 189 -8.52 -15.11 -9.32
N GLN A 190 -9.02 -14.27 -10.24
CA GLN A 190 -8.73 -12.83 -10.23
C GLN A 190 -9.40 -12.14 -9.04
N LEU A 191 -10.68 -12.47 -8.79
CA LEU A 191 -11.41 -11.98 -7.62
C LEU A 191 -10.76 -12.47 -6.33
N SER A 192 -10.38 -13.75 -6.26
CA SER A 192 -9.61 -14.31 -5.14
C SER A 192 -8.33 -13.50 -4.87
N GLN A 193 -7.52 -13.22 -5.90
CA GLN A 193 -6.27 -12.48 -5.75
C GLN A 193 -6.50 -11.06 -5.21
N PHE A 194 -7.48 -10.35 -5.76
CA PHE A 194 -7.83 -9.01 -5.31
C PHE A 194 -8.36 -9.04 -3.86
N TYR A 195 -9.27 -9.97 -3.56
CA TYR A 195 -9.87 -10.13 -2.25
C TYR A 195 -8.82 -10.44 -1.17
N LEU A 196 -7.92 -11.40 -1.41
CA LEU A 196 -6.85 -11.74 -0.46
C LEU A 196 -5.90 -10.56 -0.23
N THR A 197 -5.61 -9.79 -1.28
CA THR A 197 -4.87 -8.53 -1.15
C THR A 197 -5.63 -7.53 -0.27
N TRP A 198 -6.92 -7.35 -0.49
CA TRP A 198 -7.77 -6.44 0.27
C TRP A 198 -7.85 -6.80 1.77
N ILE A 199 -8.13 -8.06 2.10
CA ILE A 199 -8.40 -8.47 3.49
C ILE A 199 -7.14 -8.84 4.28
N LEU A 200 -6.13 -9.45 3.66
CA LEU A 200 -4.92 -9.95 4.34
C LEU A 200 -3.81 -8.90 4.29
N LYS A 201 -3.48 -8.41 3.10
CA LYS A 201 -2.39 -7.45 2.89
C LYS A 201 -2.78 -6.06 3.36
N HIS A 202 -3.91 -5.56 2.89
CA HIS A 202 -4.38 -4.21 3.24
C HIS A 202 -5.19 -4.18 4.53
N LYS A 203 -5.59 -5.33 5.08
CA LYS A 203 -6.30 -5.45 6.35
C LYS A 203 -7.65 -4.72 6.40
N ASN A 204 -8.30 -4.50 5.26
CA ASN A 204 -9.63 -3.87 5.20
C ASN A 204 -10.77 -4.82 5.60
N CYS A 205 -11.97 -4.26 5.67
CA CYS A 205 -13.23 -4.96 5.93
C CYS A 205 -13.70 -5.70 4.67
N PRO A 206 -14.12 -6.98 4.75
CA PRO A 206 -14.64 -7.74 3.61
C PRO A 206 -15.78 -7.05 2.85
N GLU A 207 -16.73 -6.46 3.57
CA GLU A 207 -18.05 -6.05 3.10
C GLU A 207 -17.98 -5.04 1.96
N VAL A 208 -17.08 -4.06 2.03
CA VAL A 208 -16.93 -3.07 0.96
C VAL A 208 -16.44 -3.73 -0.33
N CYS A 209 -15.54 -4.72 -0.25
CA CYS A 209 -15.10 -5.48 -1.43
C CYS A 209 -16.18 -6.39 -2.00
N ILE A 210 -17.15 -6.82 -1.17
CA ILE A 210 -18.23 -7.72 -1.56
C ILE A 210 -19.38 -6.94 -2.20
N GLU A 211 -19.81 -5.87 -1.54
CA GLU A 211 -20.98 -5.09 -1.94
C GLU A 211 -20.64 -3.96 -2.90
N TYR A 212 -19.44 -3.36 -2.82
CA TYR A 212 -19.03 -2.22 -3.65
C TYR A 212 -17.65 -2.47 -4.30
N PRO A 213 -17.51 -3.52 -5.14
CA PRO A 213 -16.23 -3.91 -5.72
C PRO A 213 -15.56 -2.80 -6.54
N ASP A 214 -16.28 -2.00 -7.33
CA ASP A 214 -15.66 -0.89 -8.08
C ASP A 214 -15.14 0.20 -7.12
N THR A 215 -15.89 0.51 -6.06
CA THR A 215 -15.44 1.43 -5.00
C THR A 215 -14.19 0.89 -4.28
N ALA A 216 -14.14 -0.40 -3.99
CA ALA A 216 -12.98 -1.05 -3.39
C ALA A 216 -11.75 -1.00 -4.32
N HIS A 217 -11.93 -1.26 -5.62
CA HIS A 217 -10.87 -1.13 -6.62
C HIS A 217 -10.33 0.31 -6.66
N LYS A 218 -11.22 1.30 -6.68
CA LYS A 218 -10.82 2.71 -6.67
C LYS A 218 -10.03 3.11 -5.43
N LEU A 219 -10.43 2.63 -4.26
CA LEU A 219 -9.68 2.82 -3.01
C LEU A 219 -8.32 2.14 -3.04
N ALA A 220 -8.19 1.01 -3.72
CA ALA A 220 -6.90 0.33 -3.90
C ALA A 220 -5.99 1.07 -4.89
N GLU A 221 -6.52 1.51 -6.03
CA GLU A 221 -5.81 2.25 -7.07
C GLU A 221 -5.34 3.63 -6.61
N SER A 222 -6.12 4.31 -5.76
CA SER A 222 -5.70 5.55 -5.12
C SER A 222 -4.71 5.35 -3.97
N GLY A 223 -4.34 4.12 -3.62
CA GLY A 223 -3.44 3.83 -2.50
C GLY A 223 -4.04 4.07 -1.12
N LEU A 224 -5.35 4.36 -1.03
CA LEU A 224 -6.06 4.55 0.25
C LEU A 224 -6.29 3.25 1.00
N ALA A 225 -6.55 2.15 0.30
CA ALA A 225 -6.84 0.85 0.90
C ALA A 225 -5.74 0.41 1.89
N ARG A 226 -4.46 0.59 1.53
CA ARG A 226 -3.33 0.26 2.39
C ARG A 226 -3.24 1.15 3.64
N ARG A 227 -3.59 2.44 3.50
CA ARG A 227 -3.55 3.43 4.59
C ARG A 227 -4.67 3.21 5.59
N ILE A 228 -5.90 3.03 5.09
CA ILE A 228 -7.10 2.78 5.90
C ILE A 228 -6.88 1.56 6.79
N GLY A 229 -6.56 0.41 6.21
CA GLY A 229 -6.40 -0.81 7.02
C GLY A 229 -5.09 -0.86 7.83
N ARG A 230 -4.09 -0.01 7.55
CA ARG A 230 -2.93 0.20 8.45
C ARG A 230 -3.35 0.90 9.73
N VAL A 231 -4.15 1.97 9.62
CA VAL A 231 -4.54 2.81 10.76
C VAL A 231 -5.68 2.15 11.51
N ASN A 232 -6.82 1.97 10.85
CA ASN A 232 -7.98 1.29 11.38
C ASN A 232 -8.98 0.98 10.25
N ALA A 233 -9.25 -0.30 9.99
CA ALA A 233 -10.21 -0.71 8.98
C ALA A 233 -11.63 -0.16 9.22
N ALA A 234 -11.98 0.16 10.46
CA ALA A 234 -13.28 0.75 10.81
C ALA A 234 -13.47 2.21 10.34
N LEU A 235 -12.41 2.85 9.79
CA LEU A 235 -12.54 4.16 9.16
C LEU A 235 -13.38 4.09 7.87
N LEU A 236 -13.45 2.92 7.24
CA LEU A 236 -14.23 2.65 6.04
C LEU A 236 -15.33 1.65 6.39
N LYS A 237 -16.59 2.01 6.16
CA LYS A 237 -17.74 1.17 6.52
C LYS A 237 -18.94 1.40 5.61
N ILE A 238 -19.74 0.36 5.46
CA ILE A 238 -21.09 0.44 4.91
C ILE A 238 -22.03 0.82 6.05
N GLN A 239 -22.90 1.80 5.84
CA GLN A 239 -23.87 2.24 6.84
C GLN A 239 -25.18 2.67 6.20
N LYS A 240 -26.27 2.61 6.98
CA LYS A 240 -27.60 3.11 6.57
C LYS A 240 -27.84 4.44 7.27
N VAL A 241 -27.82 5.54 6.52
CA VAL A 241 -28.00 6.91 7.03
C VAL A 241 -29.19 7.54 6.31
N ASN A 242 -30.15 8.08 7.06
CA ASN A 242 -31.38 8.67 6.50
C ASN A 242 -32.10 7.73 5.51
N GLY A 243 -32.14 6.43 5.85
CA GLY A 243 -32.70 5.40 4.98
C GLY A 243 -31.91 5.17 3.68
N GLN A 244 -30.65 5.59 3.57
CA GLN A 244 -29.79 5.29 2.42
C GLN A 244 -28.64 4.41 2.84
N LYS A 245 -28.42 3.29 2.13
CA LYS A 245 -27.22 2.46 2.30
C LYS A 245 -26.09 3.07 1.49
N ILE A 246 -25.02 3.48 2.18
CA ILE A 246 -23.88 4.19 1.62
C ILE A 246 -22.56 3.55 2.07
N VAL A 247 -21.49 3.78 1.29
CA VAL A 247 -20.12 3.58 1.74
C VAL A 247 -19.62 4.90 2.30
N SER A 248 -19.18 4.88 3.55
CA SER A 248 -18.65 6.05 4.24
C SER A 248 -17.18 5.86 4.60
N LEU A 249 -16.42 6.95 4.48
CA LEU A 249 -15.05 7.05 4.93
C LEU A 249 -14.95 8.20 5.94
N LYS A 250 -14.23 7.97 7.03
CA LYS A 250 -14.01 8.99 8.04
C LYS A 250 -13.08 10.09 7.51
N MET A 251 -13.44 11.34 7.71
CA MET A 251 -12.66 12.52 7.33
C MET A 251 -12.81 13.59 8.43
N GLU A 252 -11.71 13.99 9.07
CA GLU A 252 -11.70 14.87 10.26
C GLU A 252 -12.77 14.52 11.30
N GLY A 253 -12.80 13.25 11.70
CA GLY A 253 -13.73 12.79 12.73
C GLY A 253 -15.15 12.51 12.23
N ARG A 254 -15.51 12.93 11.02
CA ARG A 254 -16.87 12.83 10.46
C ARG A 254 -16.96 11.70 9.43
N ASP A 255 -18.06 10.95 9.44
CA ASP A 255 -18.33 9.97 8.38
C ASP A 255 -18.91 10.68 7.16
N LYS A 256 -18.22 10.59 6.02
CA LYS A 256 -18.65 11.19 4.75
C LYS A 256 -18.88 10.08 3.71
N SER A 257 -20.00 10.15 2.98
CA SER A 257 -20.24 9.27 1.83
C SER A 257 -19.16 9.48 0.78
N ILE A 258 -18.65 8.40 0.20
CA ILE A 258 -17.67 8.43 -0.90
C ILE A 258 -18.24 7.93 -2.23
N LEU A 259 -19.56 7.73 -2.30
CA LEU A 259 -20.23 7.25 -3.52
C LEU A 259 -20.34 8.35 -4.58
N GLU A 260 -20.67 9.58 -4.15
CA GLU A 260 -20.79 10.74 -5.02
C GLU A 260 -19.45 11.47 -5.09
N GLU A 261 -18.82 11.48 -6.26
CA GLU A 261 -17.44 11.95 -6.38
C GLU A 261 -17.30 13.47 -6.38
N HIS A 262 -18.37 14.18 -6.72
CA HIS A 262 -18.46 15.64 -6.76
C HIS A 262 -18.82 16.24 -5.39
N ASP A 263 -19.20 15.40 -4.43
CA ASP A 263 -19.49 15.84 -3.07
C ASP A 263 -18.27 16.54 -2.48
N LEU A 264 -18.50 17.70 -1.88
CA LEU A 264 -17.45 18.48 -1.24
C LEU A 264 -17.27 18.06 0.22
N MET A 265 -16.01 18.06 0.64
CA MET A 265 -15.56 17.95 2.02
C MET A 265 -14.80 19.21 2.37
N VAL A 266 -15.19 19.85 3.48
CA VAL A 266 -14.50 21.03 4.03
C VAL A 266 -13.63 20.55 5.17
N PHE A 267 -12.31 20.57 4.96
CA PHE A 267 -11.32 20.30 5.99
C PHE A 267 -10.96 21.56 6.78
N ARG A 268 -10.25 21.40 7.90
CA ARG A 268 -9.64 22.50 8.67
C ARG A 268 -8.87 23.45 7.75
N GLY A 269 -8.91 24.75 8.06
CA GLY A 269 -8.26 25.78 7.24
C GLY A 269 -9.03 26.12 5.96
N ASN A 270 -10.34 25.83 5.91
CA ASN A 270 -11.21 26.00 4.74
C ASN A 270 -10.66 25.31 3.49
N TYR A 271 -9.94 24.19 3.65
CA TYR A 271 -9.45 23.43 2.52
C TYR A 271 -10.59 22.56 1.99
N ILE A 272 -11.20 23.00 0.89
CA ILE A 272 -12.36 22.35 0.27
C ILE A 272 -11.89 21.47 -0.88
N LEU A 273 -12.28 20.20 -0.86
CA LEU A 273 -12.01 19.27 -1.95
C LEU A 273 -13.25 18.42 -2.24
N SER A 274 -13.43 18.05 -3.50
CA SER A 274 -14.32 16.96 -3.89
C SER A 274 -13.74 15.60 -3.49
N ILE A 275 -14.61 14.59 -3.36
CA ILE A 275 -14.17 13.19 -3.14
C ILE A 275 -13.23 12.71 -4.26
N ALA A 276 -13.47 13.12 -5.51
CA ALA A 276 -12.57 12.84 -6.64
C ALA A 276 -11.17 13.40 -6.42
N GLU A 277 -11.06 14.67 -6.01
CA GLU A 277 -9.77 15.32 -5.73
C GLU A 277 -9.04 14.67 -4.57
N ILE A 278 -9.76 14.25 -3.52
CA ILE A 278 -9.19 13.49 -2.41
C ILE A 278 -8.53 12.20 -2.93
N PHE A 279 -9.22 11.41 -3.75
CA PHE A 279 -8.64 10.20 -4.33
C PHE A 279 -7.40 10.49 -5.19
N LYS A 280 -7.42 11.58 -5.97
CA LYS A 280 -6.27 12.00 -6.78
C LYS A 280 -5.07 12.39 -5.92
N VAL A 281 -5.27 13.09 -4.79
CA VAL A 281 -4.18 13.42 -3.85
C VAL A 281 -3.49 12.15 -3.37
N PHE A 282 -4.24 11.11 -3.01
CA PHE A 282 -3.63 9.85 -2.56
C PHE A 282 -3.01 9.03 -3.71
N GLN A 283 -3.60 9.04 -4.90
CA GLN A 283 -3.04 8.41 -6.09
C GLN A 283 -1.67 9.00 -6.46
N ASN A 284 -1.48 10.31 -6.25
CA ASN A 284 -0.25 11.01 -6.54
C ASN A 284 0.84 10.85 -5.47
N LYS A 285 0.58 10.17 -4.34
CA LYS A 285 1.55 10.11 -3.23
C LYS A 285 2.86 9.39 -3.53
N ASP A 286 2.91 8.65 -4.63
CA ASP A 286 4.16 8.05 -5.11
C ASP A 286 5.08 9.09 -5.81
N PHE A 287 4.57 10.30 -6.11
CA PHE A 287 5.28 11.38 -6.81
C PHE A 287 5.37 12.69 -6.01
N GLU A 288 4.43 12.95 -5.10
CA GLU A 288 4.39 14.15 -4.28
C GLU A 288 3.88 13.84 -2.86
N VAL A 289 4.16 14.70 -1.88
CA VAL A 289 3.72 14.48 -0.49
C VAL A 289 2.20 14.59 -0.35
N GLY A 290 1.60 15.58 -1.04
CA GLY A 290 0.20 15.95 -0.86
C GLY A 290 -0.11 16.64 0.48
N ASN A 291 -1.32 17.19 0.58
CA ASN A 291 -1.82 17.92 1.76
C ASN A 291 -2.84 17.11 2.58
N LEU A 292 -3.01 15.84 2.28
CA LEU A 292 -3.92 14.95 3.02
C LEU A 292 -3.15 13.76 3.58
N GLU A 293 -3.55 13.30 4.77
CA GLU A 293 -3.10 12.02 5.30
C GLU A 293 -4.21 11.23 5.99
N VAL A 294 -4.02 9.91 6.09
CA VAL A 294 -4.90 9.03 6.89
C VAL A 294 -4.36 8.89 8.30
N MET A 295 -5.16 9.32 9.27
CA MET A 295 -4.87 9.34 10.70
C MET A 295 -5.98 8.64 11.49
N LYS A 296 -5.89 8.61 12.82
CA LYS A 296 -6.91 8.00 13.70
C LYS A 296 -8.33 8.52 13.43
N GLU A 297 -8.43 9.78 13.04
CA GLU A 297 -9.71 10.47 12.76
C GLU A 297 -10.15 10.35 11.30
N GLY A 298 -9.49 9.53 10.49
CA GLY A 298 -9.75 9.40 9.06
C GLY A 298 -8.79 10.24 8.21
N ILE A 299 -9.25 10.69 7.05
CA ILE A 299 -8.49 11.62 6.22
C ILE A 299 -8.48 13.01 6.87
N VAL A 300 -7.31 13.65 6.97
CA VAL A 300 -7.14 14.98 7.57
C VAL A 300 -6.32 15.88 6.65
N ASN A 301 -6.55 17.19 6.70
CA ASN A 301 -5.69 18.19 6.06
C ASN A 301 -4.36 18.26 6.82
N TRP A 302 -3.36 17.56 6.31
CA TRP A 302 -2.05 17.44 6.93
C TRP A 302 -0.98 17.14 5.89
N ASN A 303 0.05 17.98 5.86
CA ASN A 303 1.23 17.75 5.05
C ASN A 303 2.34 17.15 5.92
N ALA A 304 2.70 15.90 5.65
CA ALA A 304 3.63 15.15 6.47
C ALA A 304 5.04 15.76 6.50
N HIS A 305 5.48 16.43 5.41
CA HIS A 305 6.81 17.03 5.31
C HIS A 305 6.88 18.44 5.90
N LYS A 306 5.77 19.17 5.94
CA LYS A 306 5.69 20.52 6.54
C LYS A 306 5.38 20.48 8.03
N LEU A 307 4.76 19.40 8.51
CA LEU A 307 4.24 19.29 9.87
C LEU A 307 3.23 20.41 10.16
N GLY A 308 2.23 20.51 9.29
CA GLY A 308 1.20 21.52 9.35
C GLY A 308 0.04 21.22 8.41
N PHE A 309 -1.02 22.00 8.51
CA PHE A 309 -2.17 21.93 7.60
C PHE A 309 -2.18 23.11 6.66
N TRP A 310 -2.80 22.95 5.49
CA TRP A 310 -2.94 24.03 4.52
C TRP A 310 -4.11 24.95 4.90
N ASP A 311 -3.87 26.25 5.09
CA ASP A 311 -4.93 27.24 5.22
C ASP A 311 -5.20 27.87 3.85
N ALA A 312 -6.37 27.56 3.30
CA ALA A 312 -6.79 28.01 1.98
C ALA A 312 -7.08 29.52 1.93
N ASN A 313 -7.55 30.11 3.04
CA ASN A 313 -7.82 31.54 3.10
C ASN A 313 -6.50 32.34 3.08
N ARG A 314 -5.48 31.84 3.79
CA ARG A 314 -4.17 32.49 3.91
C ARG A 314 -3.17 32.04 2.84
N GLN A 315 -3.53 31.05 2.02
CA GLN A 315 -2.68 30.39 1.03
C GLN A 315 -1.29 30.00 1.57
N LYS A 316 -1.25 29.49 2.80
CA LYS A 316 0.00 29.07 3.44
C LYS A 316 -0.23 27.91 4.39
N PHE A 317 0.85 27.20 4.70
CA PHE A 317 0.82 26.18 5.75
C PHE A 317 0.82 26.81 7.14
N GLU A 318 -0.12 26.38 7.98
CA GLU A 318 -0.06 26.61 9.41
C GLU A 318 0.72 25.47 10.06
N LEU A 319 2.00 25.75 10.31
CA LEU A 319 2.94 24.81 10.89
C LEU A 319 2.71 24.68 12.40
N ILE A 320 2.91 23.48 12.95
CA ILE A 320 2.95 23.33 14.41
C ILE A 320 4.06 24.21 15.01
N SER A 321 3.78 24.74 16.20
CA SER A 321 4.79 25.50 16.95
C SER A 321 5.75 24.54 17.64
N ILE A 322 6.98 24.50 17.14
CA ILE A 322 8.04 23.70 17.74
C ILE A 322 8.67 24.39 18.95
N THR A 323 8.26 25.60 19.36
CA THR A 323 8.79 26.24 20.58
C THR A 323 7.99 25.90 21.83
N GLN A 324 6.78 25.35 21.68
CA GLN A 324 5.94 24.95 22.81
C GLN A 324 6.49 23.70 23.51
N SER A 325 6.31 23.63 24.83
CA SER A 325 6.58 22.40 25.58
C SER A 325 5.68 21.27 25.06
N LEU A 326 6.24 20.05 24.98
CA LEU A 326 5.53 18.89 24.43
C LEU A 326 4.95 19.15 23.02
N TRP A 327 5.69 19.87 22.16
CA TRP A 327 5.27 20.31 20.82
C TRP A 327 4.57 19.23 19.99
N TRP A 328 4.98 17.96 20.15
CA TRP A 328 4.42 16.82 19.44
C TRP A 328 2.95 16.55 19.77
N LYS A 329 2.42 17.04 20.89
CA LYS A 329 0.99 16.96 21.21
C LYS A 329 0.11 17.78 20.26
N GLN A 330 0.68 18.71 19.50
CA GLN A 330 -0.02 19.44 18.43
C GLN A 330 -0.18 18.60 17.15
N LEU A 331 0.57 17.51 17.01
CA LEU A 331 0.46 16.63 15.84
C LEU A 331 -0.88 15.90 15.85
N PRO A 332 -1.49 15.63 14.68
CA PRO A 332 -2.68 14.79 14.61
C PRO A 332 -2.35 13.37 15.12
N LEU A 333 -3.32 12.75 15.79
CA LEU A 333 -3.14 11.39 16.32
C LEU A 333 -3.08 10.39 15.16
N PHE A 334 -1.91 9.78 14.93
CA PHE A 334 -1.76 8.74 13.92
C PHE A 334 -2.46 7.44 14.32
N GLU A 335 -2.02 6.82 15.41
CA GLU A 335 -2.53 5.53 15.91
C GLU A 335 -2.52 5.51 17.44
N VAL A 336 -3.50 4.85 18.04
CA VAL A 336 -3.55 4.57 19.49
C VAL A 336 -3.69 3.08 19.70
N LEU A 337 -2.73 2.50 20.43
CA LEU A 337 -2.67 1.08 20.72
C LEU A 337 -3.06 0.81 22.18
N SER A 338 -3.73 -0.34 22.39
CA SER A 338 -3.77 -0.92 23.73
C SER A 338 -2.37 -1.31 24.17
N LYS A 339 -2.10 -1.31 25.48
CA LYS A 339 -0.84 -1.77 26.07
C LYS A 339 -0.44 -3.14 25.51
N ARG A 340 -1.36 -4.11 25.52
CA ARG A 340 -1.14 -5.47 24.99
C ARG A 340 -0.75 -5.46 23.51
N THR A 341 -1.38 -4.63 22.70
CA THR A 341 -1.06 -4.50 21.27
C THR A 341 0.33 -3.89 21.07
N ALA A 342 0.68 -2.86 21.86
CA ALA A 342 1.99 -2.24 21.82
C ALA A 342 3.11 -3.21 22.27
N GLU A 343 2.91 -3.93 23.37
CA GLU A 343 3.84 -4.98 23.83
C GLU A 343 4.06 -6.05 22.77
N LYS A 344 2.98 -6.49 22.09
CA LYS A 344 3.08 -7.43 20.98
C LYS A 344 3.83 -6.84 19.77
N ARG A 345 3.59 -5.59 19.40
CA ARG A 345 4.26 -4.93 18.25
C ARG A 345 5.76 -4.79 18.50
N TYR A 346 6.13 -4.28 19.67
CA TYR A 346 7.51 -3.88 19.96
C TYR A 346 8.32 -4.98 20.63
N GLY A 347 7.66 -6.00 21.16
CA GLY A 347 8.32 -7.07 21.88
C GLY A 347 8.99 -6.57 23.16
N VAL A 348 8.35 -5.68 23.88
CA VAL A 348 8.85 -5.20 25.17
C VAL A 348 7.69 -5.16 26.15
N THR A 349 7.96 -5.46 27.41
CA THR A 349 6.97 -5.28 28.47
C THR A 349 6.83 -3.80 28.80
N LEU A 350 5.59 -3.31 28.75
CA LEU A 350 5.25 -1.92 29.02
C LEU A 350 4.57 -1.82 30.39
N ASP A 351 4.66 -0.68 31.05
CA ASP A 351 4.08 -0.46 32.38
C ASP A 351 3.02 0.65 32.41
N GLY A 352 2.75 1.26 31.26
CA GLY A 352 1.82 2.39 31.17
C GLY A 352 2.38 3.72 31.67
N LYS A 353 3.67 3.78 32.04
CA LYS A 353 4.38 5.00 32.48
C LYS A 353 5.59 5.31 31.61
N ASN A 354 6.37 4.29 31.30
CA ASN A 354 7.54 4.38 30.44
C ASN A 354 7.14 4.38 28.97
N TRP A 355 7.97 5.06 28.18
CA TRP A 355 7.85 5.14 26.74
C TRP A 355 8.58 3.95 26.10
N ASN A 356 8.34 3.75 24.80
CA ASN A 356 9.16 2.89 23.98
C ASN A 356 9.55 3.61 22.69
N VAL A 357 10.80 3.47 22.26
CA VAL A 357 11.22 3.83 20.91
C VAL A 357 11.67 2.58 20.18
N ALA A 358 11.20 2.38 18.95
CA ALA A 358 11.65 1.32 18.07
C ALA A 358 12.40 1.91 16.88
N ALA A 359 13.65 1.46 16.70
CA ALA A 359 14.35 1.58 15.43
C ALA A 359 13.63 0.65 14.44
N THR A 360 12.87 1.25 13.54
CA THR A 360 12.03 0.51 12.60
C THR A 360 12.70 0.46 11.25
N SER A 361 12.64 -0.70 10.61
CA SER A 361 13.12 -0.92 9.25
C SER A 361 12.05 -1.61 8.42
N THR A 362 11.90 -1.18 7.18
CA THR A 362 11.01 -1.78 6.20
C THR A 362 11.78 -2.23 4.97
N ARG A 363 11.35 -3.32 4.34
CA ARG A 363 11.87 -3.76 3.03
C ARG A 363 10.80 -4.42 2.16
N SER A 364 10.87 -4.24 0.84
CA SER A 364 9.98 -4.92 -0.13
C SER A 364 10.64 -6.16 -0.76
N THR A 365 11.96 -6.32 -0.63
CA THR A 365 12.74 -7.49 -1.09
C THR A 365 13.50 -8.10 0.08
N LEU A 366 13.95 -9.35 -0.06
CA LEU A 366 14.78 -10.03 0.95
C LEU A 366 16.29 -9.71 0.81
N SER A 367 16.66 -9.02 -0.27
CA SER A 367 18.03 -8.58 -0.54
C SER A 367 18.43 -7.40 0.34
N LEU A 368 19.74 -7.22 0.53
CA LEU A 368 20.34 -6.04 1.14
C LEU A 368 20.47 -4.88 0.13
N ASP A 369 19.33 -4.38 -0.37
CA ASP A 369 19.26 -3.29 -1.36
C ASP A 369 18.70 -1.96 -0.76
N PHE A 370 19.20 -0.83 -1.25
CA PHE A 370 18.77 0.52 -0.92
C PHE A 370 17.40 0.88 -1.52
N GLN A 371 17.12 0.47 -2.78
CA GLN A 371 15.99 1.00 -3.54
C GLN A 371 14.62 0.61 -2.96
N ASN A 372 14.61 -0.33 -2.03
CA ASN A 372 13.43 -1.03 -1.57
C ASN A 372 13.36 -1.16 -0.05
N SER A 373 14.18 -0.39 0.67
CA SER A 373 14.22 -0.39 2.13
C SER A 373 14.16 1.02 2.71
N HIS A 374 13.65 1.15 3.93
CA HIS A 374 13.55 2.44 4.63
C HIS A 374 13.61 2.26 6.13
N ALA A 375 14.18 3.22 6.86
CA ALA A 375 14.26 3.21 8.31
C ALA A 375 13.62 4.46 8.91
N TYR A 376 13.04 4.32 10.10
CA TYR A 376 12.41 5.42 10.83
C TYR A 376 12.31 5.09 12.32
N GLN A 377 11.92 6.06 13.14
CA GLN A 377 11.70 5.86 14.57
C GLN A 377 10.21 5.82 14.88
N GLU A 378 9.74 4.75 15.51
CA GLU A 378 8.37 4.63 16.01
C GLU A 378 8.39 4.76 17.54
N ILE A 379 7.73 5.79 18.06
CA ILE A 379 7.74 6.17 19.47
C ILE A 379 6.35 5.94 20.05
N ALA A 380 6.25 5.07 21.06
CA ALA A 380 5.05 4.84 21.83
C ALA A 380 5.09 5.63 23.13
N ILE A 381 4.16 6.58 23.26
CA ILE A 381 4.01 7.44 24.44
C ILE A 381 2.74 7.02 25.20
N PRO A 382 2.80 6.72 26.51
CA PRO A 382 1.62 6.36 27.28
C PRO A 382 0.67 7.55 27.40
N ILE A 383 -0.62 7.34 27.11
CA ILE A 383 -1.69 8.30 27.39
C ILE A 383 -2.24 8.04 28.81
N ASN A 384 -2.40 6.76 29.13
CA ASN A 384 -2.87 6.26 30.41
C ASN A 384 -2.29 4.84 30.63
N PRO A 385 -2.51 4.20 31.78
CA PRO A 385 -1.91 2.89 32.07
C PRO A 385 -2.23 1.77 31.08
N LYS A 386 -3.27 1.94 30.24
CA LYS A 386 -3.77 0.91 29.32
C LYS A 386 -3.51 1.22 27.85
N THR A 387 -3.07 2.42 27.49
CA THR A 387 -3.00 2.85 26.09
C THR A 387 -1.79 3.73 25.76
N TYR A 388 -1.32 3.60 24.53
CA TYR A 388 -0.16 4.29 23.99
C TYR A 388 -0.54 4.99 22.68
N VAL A 389 -0.15 6.25 22.51
CA VAL A 389 -0.16 6.94 21.22
C VAL A 389 1.15 6.64 20.50
N ILE A 390 1.07 6.44 19.18
CA ILE A 390 2.21 6.13 18.33
C ILE A 390 2.59 7.36 17.50
N TYR A 391 3.87 7.73 17.56
CA TYR A 391 4.47 8.74 16.70
C TYR A 391 5.53 8.10 15.80
N ALA A 392 5.39 8.19 14.48
CA ALA A 392 6.36 7.64 13.52
C ALA A 392 7.06 8.77 12.77
N PHE A 393 8.33 9.02 13.09
CA PHE A 393 9.14 10.06 12.45
C PHE A 393 10.21 9.43 11.59
N GLY A 394 10.38 9.97 10.39
CA GLY A 394 11.47 9.57 9.51
C GLY A 394 12.07 10.74 8.75
N LYS A 395 13.29 10.53 8.27
CA LYS A 395 14.04 11.50 7.48
C LYS A 395 13.90 11.19 6.00
N PHE A 396 13.48 12.18 5.21
CA PHE A 396 13.26 12.05 3.77
C PHE A 396 14.03 13.11 2.99
N ALA A 397 14.32 12.82 1.72
CA ALA A 397 14.62 13.85 0.75
C ALA A 397 13.38 14.75 0.57
N ASN A 398 13.58 16.06 0.42
CA ASN A 398 12.48 17.00 0.22
C ASN A 398 11.99 17.06 -1.25
N ARG A 399 12.54 16.22 -2.12
CA ARG A 399 12.12 16.06 -3.51
C ARG A 399 12.05 14.58 -3.87
N PHE A 400 11.12 14.26 -4.76
CA PHE A 400 11.01 12.94 -5.40
C PHE A 400 11.73 13.00 -6.75
N PRO A 401 12.37 11.92 -7.20
CA PRO A 401 12.92 11.86 -8.54
C PRO A 401 11.78 11.75 -9.57
N GLU A 402 11.87 12.51 -10.66
CA GLU A 402 10.87 12.54 -11.73
C GLU A 402 11.15 11.50 -12.83
N SER A 403 12.35 10.89 -12.83
CA SER A 403 12.78 9.92 -13.84
C SER A 403 13.79 8.91 -13.30
N ASP A 404 13.96 7.78 -13.99
CA ASP A 404 14.97 6.76 -13.63
C ASP A 404 16.40 7.33 -13.58
N LEU A 405 16.73 8.25 -14.49
CA LEU A 405 18.03 8.93 -14.49
C LEU A 405 18.20 9.84 -13.27
N GLU A 406 17.13 10.51 -12.84
CA GLU A 406 17.16 11.29 -11.61
C GLU A 406 17.25 10.39 -10.38
N SER A 407 16.56 9.25 -10.35
CA SER A 407 16.68 8.24 -9.30
C SER A 407 18.13 7.75 -9.15
N LEU A 408 18.81 7.47 -10.27
CA LEU A 408 20.23 7.09 -10.28
C LEU A 408 21.10 8.23 -9.75
N LYS A 409 20.87 9.47 -10.20
CA LYS A 409 21.60 10.66 -9.72
C LYS A 409 21.36 10.92 -8.23
N MET A 410 20.16 10.66 -7.73
CA MET A 410 19.81 10.82 -6.32
C MET A 410 20.56 9.86 -5.40
N LEU A 411 21.08 8.74 -5.92
CA LEU A 411 22.01 7.90 -5.15
C LEU A 411 23.25 8.69 -4.73
N CYS A 412 23.81 9.52 -5.61
CA CYS A 412 25.07 10.24 -5.34
C CYS A 412 24.88 11.70 -4.90
N HIS A 413 23.75 12.32 -5.21
CA HIS A 413 23.49 13.72 -4.89
C HIS A 413 23.11 13.92 -3.42
N THR A 414 23.68 14.94 -2.78
CA THR A 414 23.18 15.46 -1.51
C THR A 414 22.08 16.50 -1.76
N VAL A 415 20.94 16.35 -1.10
CA VAL A 415 19.73 17.18 -1.31
C VAL A 415 19.16 17.67 0.01
N PRO A 416 18.27 18.67 0.03
CA PRO A 416 17.60 19.10 1.25
C PRO A 416 16.75 17.97 1.83
N ALA A 417 16.76 17.84 3.15
CA ALA A 417 15.98 16.85 3.88
C ALA A 417 14.82 17.46 4.68
N THR A 418 13.88 16.59 5.02
CA THR A 418 12.84 16.87 6.00
C THR A 418 12.62 15.73 6.96
N ILE A 419 12.04 16.07 8.13
CA ILE A 419 11.52 15.11 9.09
C ILE A 419 10.02 15.04 8.88
N SER A 420 9.54 13.89 8.40
CA SER A 420 8.13 13.67 8.14
C SER A 420 7.41 13.09 9.35
N PHE A 421 6.14 13.44 9.50
CA PHE A 421 5.21 12.72 10.39
C PHE A 421 3.83 12.64 9.72
N PRO A 422 3.21 11.45 9.63
CA PRO A 422 3.82 10.16 9.92
C PRO A 422 4.86 9.86 8.84
N ASP A 423 5.78 8.95 9.12
CA ASP A 423 6.64 8.36 8.09
C ASP A 423 5.77 7.65 7.05
N GLU A 424 5.95 7.94 5.75
CA GLU A 424 5.15 7.35 4.68
C GLU A 424 5.22 5.82 4.63
N ASN A 425 6.35 5.22 5.03
CA ASN A 425 6.52 3.77 5.01
C ASN A 425 5.71 3.04 6.08
N VAL A 426 5.14 3.75 7.06
CA VAL A 426 4.21 3.13 8.02
C VAL A 426 2.98 2.54 7.32
N PHE A 427 2.59 3.09 6.16
CA PHE A 427 1.42 2.67 5.40
C PHE A 427 1.69 1.50 4.45
N TYR A 428 2.96 1.14 4.24
CA TYR A 428 3.36 0.10 3.30
C TYR A 428 3.24 -1.29 3.93
N ASN A 429 2.00 -1.72 4.23
CA ASN A 429 1.69 -3.07 4.74
C ASN A 429 2.19 -4.22 3.84
N HIS A 430 2.57 -3.91 2.60
CA HIS A 430 3.16 -4.87 1.66
C HIS A 430 4.65 -5.12 1.90
N ARG A 431 5.31 -4.26 2.69
CA ARG A 431 6.70 -4.41 3.11
C ARG A 431 6.78 -5.25 4.37
N GLN A 432 7.90 -5.93 4.53
CA GLN A 432 8.26 -6.56 5.79
C GLN A 432 8.71 -5.48 6.77
N PHE A 433 8.33 -5.60 8.04
CA PHE A 433 8.75 -4.71 9.12
C PHE A 433 9.67 -5.45 10.08
N ALA A 434 10.73 -4.78 10.51
CA ALA A 434 11.60 -5.20 11.60
C ALA A 434 11.69 -4.05 12.63
N TYR A 435 11.61 -4.41 13.91
CA TYR A 435 11.66 -3.47 15.03
C TYR A 435 12.78 -3.88 15.97
N TYR A 436 13.60 -2.92 16.39
CA TYR A 436 14.50 -3.06 17.53
C TYR A 436 14.16 -1.99 18.57
N SER A 437 13.67 -2.44 19.73
CA SER A 437 12.93 -1.59 20.66
C SER A 437 13.73 -1.29 21.93
N PHE A 438 13.62 -0.05 22.42
CA PHE A 438 14.22 0.43 23.66
C PHE A 438 13.14 1.02 24.57
N LYS A 439 13.06 0.51 25.79
CA LYS A 439 12.24 1.10 26.85
C LYS A 439 12.92 2.38 27.34
N LEU A 440 12.17 3.48 27.37
CA LEU A 440 12.68 4.79 27.79
C LEU A 440 11.91 5.29 29.02
N THR A 441 12.64 5.94 29.93
CA THR A 441 11.99 6.77 30.95
C THR A 441 11.32 7.98 30.32
N PRO A 442 10.33 8.62 30.98
CA PRO A 442 9.72 9.84 30.46
C PRO A 442 10.73 10.95 30.16
N LEU A 443 11.79 11.07 30.97
CA LEU A 443 12.87 12.04 30.75
C LEU A 443 13.67 11.73 29.48
N GLN A 444 14.03 10.46 29.27
CA GLN A 444 14.70 10.04 28.04
C GLN A 444 13.80 10.22 26.81
N GLY A 445 12.51 9.92 26.94
CA GLY A 445 11.51 10.12 25.90
C GLY A 445 11.39 11.59 25.51
N ALA A 446 11.27 12.50 26.50
CA ALA A 446 11.28 13.94 26.25
C ALA A 446 12.57 14.40 25.57
N LYS A 447 13.73 13.88 26.01
CA LYS A 447 15.02 14.20 25.40
C LYS A 447 15.13 13.75 23.94
N LEU A 448 14.58 12.59 23.61
CA LEU A 448 14.48 12.14 22.22
C LEU A 448 13.64 13.11 21.37
N MET A 449 12.51 13.57 21.91
CA MET A 449 11.65 14.51 21.21
C MET A 449 12.30 15.89 21.02
N GLU A 450 13.21 16.31 21.90
CA GLU A 450 14.07 17.49 21.69
C GLU A 450 15.04 17.30 20.53
N PHE A 451 15.64 16.11 20.36
CA PHE A 451 16.51 15.85 19.19
C PHE A 451 15.71 15.95 17.89
N ILE A 452 14.52 15.36 17.86
CA ILE A 452 13.62 15.42 16.70
C ILE A 452 13.18 16.87 16.44
N GLN A 453 12.84 17.63 17.48
CA GLN A 453 12.51 19.06 17.40
C GLN A 453 13.63 19.87 16.73
N GLN A 454 14.88 19.63 17.12
CA GLN A 454 16.05 20.30 16.54
C GLN A 454 16.22 19.93 15.07
N ASP A 455 16.00 18.68 14.69
CA ASP A 455 16.08 18.25 13.29
C ASP A 455 14.95 18.83 12.43
N VAL A 456 13.73 18.95 12.99
CA VAL A 456 12.63 19.69 12.36
C VAL A 456 12.99 21.16 12.16
N LEU A 457 13.58 21.81 13.16
CA LEU A 457 14.03 23.20 13.05
C LEU A 457 15.09 23.35 11.93
N LYS A 458 16.10 22.48 11.91
CA LYS A 458 17.13 22.46 10.86
C LYS A 458 16.51 22.25 9.47
N SER A 459 15.54 21.35 9.34
CA SER A 459 14.83 21.15 8.08
C SER A 459 14.08 22.40 7.62
N ARG A 460 13.34 23.06 8.53
CA ARG A 460 12.63 24.32 8.22
C ARG A 460 13.59 25.43 7.76
N GLN A 461 14.82 25.43 8.26
CA GLN A 461 15.88 26.36 7.86
C GLN A 461 16.65 25.93 6.61
N GLY A 462 16.35 24.77 6.02
CA GLY A 462 17.08 24.22 4.86
C GLY A 462 18.48 23.70 5.20
N ASN A 463 18.78 23.47 6.48
CA ASN A 463 20.09 23.04 6.98
C ASN A 463 20.19 21.53 7.23
N LEU A 464 19.11 20.78 7.03
CA LEU A 464 19.13 19.31 7.09
C LEU A 464 19.35 18.77 5.67
N VAL A 465 20.29 17.85 5.49
CA VAL A 465 20.60 17.23 4.19
C VAL A 465 20.24 15.75 4.17
N TYR A 466 20.01 15.21 2.99
CA TYR A 466 19.76 13.80 2.72
C TYR A 466 20.71 13.33 1.63
N GLN A 467 21.36 12.19 1.84
CA GLN A 467 22.08 11.48 0.80
C GLN A 467 21.94 9.97 1.07
N ILE A 468 21.56 9.20 0.03
CA ILE A 468 21.08 7.82 0.19
C ILE A 468 22.12 6.88 0.81
N GLU A 469 23.40 7.04 0.51
CA GLU A 469 24.45 6.10 0.93
C GLU A 469 25.07 6.45 2.30
N SER A 470 25.01 7.72 2.68
CA SER A 470 25.90 8.32 3.69
C SER A 470 25.16 9.15 4.73
N ASP A 471 24.13 9.93 4.36
CA ASP A 471 23.31 10.71 5.31
C ASP A 471 21.81 10.49 5.08
N ASN A 472 21.36 9.28 5.42
CA ASN A 472 20.03 8.77 5.12
C ASN A 472 19.17 8.56 6.38
N CYS A 473 18.01 7.93 6.18
CA CYS A 473 17.05 7.66 7.23
C CYS A 473 17.54 6.65 8.30
N ALA A 474 18.40 5.70 7.92
CA ALA A 474 18.98 4.72 8.84
C ALA A 474 20.08 5.35 9.72
N LEU A 475 20.98 6.16 9.15
CA LEU A 475 21.97 6.90 9.93
C LEU A 475 21.30 7.83 10.94
N TRP A 476 20.26 8.56 10.50
CA TRP A 476 19.50 9.44 11.37
C TRP A 476 18.89 8.69 12.56
N SER A 477 18.26 7.54 12.32
CA SER A 477 17.70 6.69 13.37
C SER A 477 18.76 6.19 14.35
N GLN A 478 19.89 5.62 13.85
CA GLN A 478 21.00 5.16 14.67
C GLN A 478 21.56 6.28 15.54
N THR A 479 21.87 7.43 14.92
CA THR A 479 22.56 8.55 15.57
C THR A 479 21.71 9.14 16.70
N ASN A 480 20.41 9.26 16.51
CA ASN A 480 19.51 9.78 17.56
C ASN A 480 19.44 8.83 18.75
N LEU A 481 19.42 7.52 18.50
CA LEU A 481 19.45 6.52 19.57
C LEU A 481 20.81 6.49 20.28
N GLU A 482 21.92 6.53 19.55
CA GLU A 482 23.27 6.58 20.12
C GLU A 482 23.52 7.86 20.92
N LYS A 483 22.97 9.01 20.49
CA LYS A 483 23.02 10.25 21.26
C LYS A 483 22.25 10.16 22.57
N LEU A 484 21.10 9.48 22.56
CA LEU A 484 20.23 9.34 23.73
C LEU A 484 20.74 8.30 24.73
N LEU A 485 21.10 7.13 24.22
CA LEU A 485 21.42 5.94 25.01
C LEU A 485 22.93 5.70 25.06
N GLY A 486 23.74 6.33 24.24
CA GLY A 486 25.19 6.05 24.16
C GLY A 486 25.49 4.89 23.22
N LYS A 487 26.64 5.00 22.53
CA LYS A 487 27.10 4.04 21.51
C LYS A 487 27.28 2.60 22.02
N THR A 488 27.53 2.42 23.30
CA THR A 488 27.72 1.09 23.91
C THR A 488 26.39 0.36 24.15
N ARG A 489 25.28 1.09 24.31
CA ARG A 489 23.95 0.51 24.57
C ARG A 489 23.12 0.30 23.30
N VAL A 490 23.46 1.00 22.22
CA VAL A 490 22.81 0.83 20.92
C VAL A 490 23.69 -0.07 20.07
N PRO A 491 23.25 -1.30 19.72
CA PRO A 491 24.04 -2.15 18.85
C PRO A 491 24.14 -1.53 17.45
N ASN A 492 25.03 -2.09 16.62
CA ASN A 492 25.06 -1.72 15.22
C ASN A 492 23.80 -2.26 14.50
N LEU A 493 22.81 -1.39 14.27
CA LEU A 493 21.55 -1.77 13.62
C LEU A 493 21.64 -1.74 12.09
N TYR A 494 22.39 -0.80 11.53
CA TYR A 494 22.31 -0.47 10.10
C TYR A 494 23.66 -0.37 9.38
N ARG A 495 24.78 -0.24 10.09
CA ARG A 495 26.09 0.02 9.51
C ARG A 495 26.67 -1.24 8.90
N MET A 496 27.05 -1.18 7.64
CA MET A 496 27.76 -2.24 6.90
C MET A 496 28.64 -1.62 5.82
N ASN A 497 29.57 -2.38 5.25
CA ASN A 497 30.34 -1.91 4.12
C ASN A 497 29.46 -1.80 2.85
N LEU A 498 29.67 -0.78 2.02
CA LEU A 498 28.91 -0.60 0.78
C LEU A 498 28.97 -1.85 -0.11
N LEU A 499 30.15 -2.45 -0.25
CA LEU A 499 30.29 -3.61 -1.12
C LEU A 499 29.50 -4.81 -0.59
N ASP A 500 29.25 -4.91 0.70
CA ASP A 500 28.46 -6.00 1.28
C ASP A 500 26.95 -5.89 1.00
N THR A 501 26.50 -4.79 0.39
CA THR A 501 25.13 -4.68 -0.10
C THR A 501 24.88 -5.63 -1.28
N GLU A 502 23.61 -5.94 -1.52
CA GLU A 502 23.16 -6.91 -2.53
C GLU A 502 22.24 -6.20 -3.55
N PRO A 503 22.77 -5.24 -4.34
CA PRO A 503 21.99 -4.63 -5.42
C PRO A 503 21.69 -5.66 -6.52
N SER A 504 20.80 -5.32 -7.46
CA SER A 504 20.46 -6.19 -8.60
C SER A 504 21.05 -5.68 -9.92
N GLY A 505 21.10 -6.55 -10.93
CA GLY A 505 21.50 -6.18 -12.29
C GLY A 505 22.98 -5.80 -12.44
N PHE A 506 23.26 -4.78 -13.26
CA PHE A 506 24.62 -4.34 -13.61
C PHE A 506 25.42 -3.84 -12.39
N VAL A 507 24.75 -3.20 -11.41
CA VAL A 507 25.40 -2.72 -10.19
C VAL A 507 25.96 -3.88 -9.37
N ASN A 508 25.25 -5.02 -9.31
CA ASN A 508 25.78 -6.23 -8.66
C ASN A 508 27.05 -6.73 -9.35
N PHE A 509 27.05 -6.81 -10.69
CA PHE A 509 28.23 -7.22 -11.45
C PHE A 509 29.44 -6.32 -11.12
N LEU A 510 29.23 -5.00 -11.15
CA LEU A 510 30.25 -4.02 -10.77
C LEU A 510 30.76 -4.26 -9.33
N PHE A 511 29.87 -4.46 -8.36
CA PHE A 511 30.24 -4.69 -6.96
C PHE A 511 31.05 -5.98 -6.81
N GLN A 512 30.66 -7.07 -7.49
CA GLN A 512 31.42 -8.32 -7.49
C GLN A 512 32.81 -8.14 -8.13
N SER A 513 32.92 -7.40 -9.23
CA SER A 513 34.22 -7.09 -9.83
C SER A 513 35.12 -6.27 -8.91
N ILE A 514 34.58 -5.27 -8.21
CA ILE A 514 35.34 -4.46 -7.25
C ILE A 514 35.80 -5.32 -6.06
N LYS A 515 34.97 -6.25 -5.58
CA LYS A 515 35.33 -7.18 -4.48
C LYS A 515 36.52 -8.08 -4.81
N LEU A 516 36.83 -8.32 -6.09
CA LEU A 516 38.01 -9.09 -6.49
C LEU A 516 39.33 -8.30 -6.32
N LEU A 517 39.24 -6.97 -6.16
CA LEU A 517 40.42 -6.13 -5.96
C LEU A 517 40.87 -6.15 -4.48
N PRO A 518 42.17 -5.94 -4.20
CA PRO A 518 42.66 -5.70 -2.84
C PRO A 518 41.89 -4.59 -2.12
N THR A 519 41.58 -4.80 -0.83
CA THR A 519 40.72 -3.90 -0.03
C THR A 519 41.13 -2.42 -0.09
N HIS A 520 42.44 -2.13 -0.12
CA HIS A 520 42.96 -0.77 -0.18
C HIS A 520 42.65 -0.05 -1.51
N LEU A 521 42.34 -0.78 -2.59
CA LEU A 521 41.97 -0.21 -3.90
C LEU A 521 40.46 -0.03 -4.08
N GLN A 522 39.66 -0.79 -3.34
CA GLN A 522 38.21 -0.84 -3.50
C GLN A 522 37.57 0.55 -3.31
N VAL A 523 37.93 1.25 -2.23
CA VAL A 523 37.37 2.57 -1.89
C VAL A 523 37.76 3.63 -2.92
N GLY A 524 39.00 3.63 -3.39
CA GLY A 524 39.47 4.55 -4.42
C GLY A 524 38.71 4.38 -5.74
N LEU A 525 38.44 3.13 -6.13
CA LEU A 525 37.67 2.83 -7.33
C LEU A 525 36.20 3.24 -7.17
N LEU A 526 35.57 2.90 -6.03
CA LEU A 526 34.20 3.35 -5.73
C LEU A 526 34.09 4.87 -5.83
N THR A 527 35.03 5.61 -5.23
CA THR A 527 35.05 7.09 -5.29
C THR A 527 35.04 7.60 -6.73
N ARG A 528 35.88 7.02 -7.59
CA ARG A 528 35.97 7.40 -9.01
C ARG A 528 34.67 7.12 -9.77
N LEU A 529 33.99 6.02 -9.46
CA LEU A 529 32.73 5.63 -10.12
C LEU A 529 31.53 6.51 -9.71
N HIS A 530 31.50 7.01 -8.47
CA HIS A 530 30.42 7.90 -8.00
C HIS A 530 30.60 9.35 -8.46
N PHE A 531 31.82 9.76 -8.80
CA PHE A 531 32.09 11.12 -9.28
C PHE A 531 31.28 11.54 -10.53
N PRO A 532 31.24 10.78 -11.65
CA PRO A 532 30.44 11.12 -12.82
C PRO A 532 28.93 11.06 -12.54
N LEU A 533 28.50 10.29 -11.54
CA LEU A 533 27.11 10.23 -11.08
C LEU A 533 26.72 11.43 -10.21
N GLY A 534 27.65 12.33 -9.92
CA GLY A 534 27.40 13.60 -9.25
C GLY A 534 27.72 13.62 -7.76
N ALA A 535 28.62 12.77 -7.26
CA ALA A 535 29.05 12.79 -5.85
C ALA A 535 29.60 14.15 -5.36
N TRP A 536 30.07 15.01 -6.27
CA TRP A 536 30.52 16.37 -5.95
C TRP A 536 29.36 17.37 -5.76
N LYS A 537 28.17 17.05 -6.28
CA LYS A 537 26.98 17.90 -6.16
C LYS A 537 26.46 17.82 -4.73
N GLY A 538 26.31 18.99 -4.14
CA GLY A 538 26.04 19.15 -2.73
C GLY A 538 25.14 20.33 -2.43
N GLN A 539 25.10 20.67 -1.15
CA GLN A 539 24.30 21.76 -0.63
C GLN A 539 25.08 22.52 0.44
N TRP A 540 24.92 23.85 0.43
CA TRP A 540 25.38 24.69 1.53
C TRP A 540 24.42 24.60 2.71
N VAL A 541 24.95 24.32 3.90
CA VAL A 541 24.22 24.33 5.16
C VAL A 541 24.96 25.18 6.19
N TYR A 542 24.25 25.67 7.19
CA TYR A 542 24.85 26.32 8.34
C TYR A 542 25.02 25.33 9.50
N GLU A 543 26.27 25.07 9.88
CA GLU A 543 26.64 24.27 11.04
C GLU A 543 27.43 25.13 12.03
N GLN A 544 26.94 25.26 13.27
CA GLN A 544 27.58 26.09 14.31
C GLN A 544 27.88 27.52 13.84
N GLY A 545 26.96 28.12 13.07
CA GLY A 545 27.11 29.47 12.51
C GLY A 545 28.03 29.56 11.29
N LYS A 546 28.69 28.48 10.86
CA LYS A 546 29.55 28.46 9.67
C LYS A 546 28.83 27.84 8.49
N LYS A 547 28.99 28.44 7.31
CA LYS A 547 28.47 27.92 6.05
C LYS A 547 29.39 26.81 5.55
N VAL A 548 28.89 25.57 5.47
CA VAL A 548 29.63 24.36 5.11
C VAL A 548 29.00 23.72 3.88
N TRP A 549 29.82 23.30 2.92
CA TRP A 549 29.36 22.53 1.75
C TRP A 549 29.28 21.05 2.11
N LYS A 550 28.09 20.47 2.00
CA LYS A 550 27.86 19.03 2.21
C LYS A 550 27.66 18.35 0.87
N SER A 551 28.50 17.37 0.58
CA SER A 551 28.40 16.50 -0.59
C SER A 551 28.87 15.09 -0.22
N LEU A 552 28.54 14.10 -1.05
CA LEU A 552 29.07 12.75 -0.87
C LEU A 552 30.61 12.75 -0.94
N ARG A 553 31.22 13.56 -1.81
CA ARG A 553 32.69 13.70 -1.95
C ARG A 553 33.40 14.07 -0.64
N THR A 554 32.77 14.90 0.18
CA THR A 554 33.35 15.42 1.43
C THR A 554 32.94 14.60 2.66
N HIS A 555 32.24 13.49 2.47
CA HIS A 555 31.74 12.66 3.56
C HIS A 555 32.81 11.66 4.01
N PHE A 556 32.82 11.31 5.30
CA PHE A 556 33.69 10.26 5.87
C PHE A 556 33.45 8.87 5.26
N PHE A 557 32.41 8.74 4.43
CA PHE A 557 32.08 7.52 3.69
C PHE A 557 33.28 6.99 2.90
N TRP A 558 34.10 7.88 2.33
CA TRP A 558 35.30 7.48 1.58
C TRP A 558 36.50 7.10 2.45
N GLU A 559 36.41 7.25 3.76
CA GLU A 559 37.45 6.79 4.69
C GLU A 559 37.17 5.35 5.13
N THR A 560 35.90 5.01 5.34
CA THR A 560 35.49 3.71 5.91
C THR A 560 34.84 2.76 4.91
N GLY A 561 34.23 3.29 3.84
CA GLY A 561 33.35 2.55 2.94
C GLY A 561 32.02 2.13 3.58
N ASP A 562 31.69 2.66 4.76
CA ASP A 562 30.50 2.24 5.51
C ASP A 562 29.25 3.01 5.13
N VAL A 563 28.17 2.28 4.93
CA VAL A 563 26.82 2.78 4.68
C VAL A 563 25.86 2.36 5.77
N TYR A 564 24.75 3.06 5.89
CA TYR A 564 23.67 2.73 6.81
C TYR A 564 22.48 2.17 6.02
N LEU A 565 22.32 0.85 5.99
CA LEU A 565 21.30 0.18 5.20
C LEU A 565 20.13 -0.30 6.09
N PRO A 566 18.89 0.17 5.86
CA PRO A 566 17.72 -0.29 6.63
C PRO A 566 17.56 -1.82 6.62
N ALA A 567 17.73 -2.47 5.46
CA ALA A 567 17.53 -3.91 5.31
C ALA A 567 18.43 -4.77 6.23
N LEU A 568 19.54 -4.23 6.73
CA LEU A 568 20.47 -4.95 7.59
C LEU A 568 19.82 -5.42 8.90
N VAL A 569 18.93 -4.62 9.51
CA VAL A 569 18.21 -5.01 10.73
C VAL A 569 17.45 -6.32 10.53
N HIS A 570 16.81 -6.50 9.37
CA HIS A 570 16.10 -7.74 9.05
C HIS A 570 17.07 -8.91 9.01
N ARG A 571 18.19 -8.76 8.30
CA ARG A 571 19.20 -9.82 8.17
C ARG A 571 19.79 -10.19 9.52
N GLN A 572 20.13 -9.20 10.34
CA GLN A 572 20.66 -9.43 11.69
C GLN A 572 19.66 -10.15 12.61
N GLN A 573 18.37 -9.85 12.51
CA GLN A 573 17.32 -10.60 13.22
C GLN A 573 17.17 -12.03 12.70
N GLU A 574 17.28 -12.24 11.39
CA GLU A 574 17.20 -13.58 10.77
C GLU A 574 18.35 -14.48 11.20
N VAL A 575 19.56 -13.93 11.34
CA VAL A 575 20.74 -14.69 11.82
C VAL A 575 20.89 -14.69 13.34
N GLY A 576 19.95 -14.09 14.08
CA GLY A 576 19.94 -14.08 15.55
C GLY A 576 20.95 -13.14 16.21
N LEU A 577 21.61 -12.25 15.46
CA LEU A 577 22.54 -11.25 16.01
C LEU A 577 21.82 -10.12 16.74
N LEU A 578 20.63 -9.75 16.27
CA LEU A 578 19.72 -8.89 17.01
C LEU A 578 18.57 -9.73 17.53
N GLY A 579 18.25 -9.53 18.81
CA GLY A 579 16.99 -10.02 19.35
C GLY A 579 15.84 -9.52 18.48
N CYS A 580 14.97 -10.44 18.05
CA CYS A 580 13.61 -10.04 17.78
C CYS A 580 13.09 -9.49 19.11
N GLY A 581 12.32 -8.39 19.14
CA GLY A 581 11.63 -7.99 20.38
C GLY A 581 10.84 -9.15 21.02
N HIS A 582 10.61 -10.27 20.34
CA HIS A 582 10.25 -11.51 21.03
C HIS A 582 11.46 -12.28 21.53
N ASN A 583 11.56 -12.41 22.86
CA ASN A 583 12.11 -13.58 23.55
C ASN A 583 11.26 -14.84 23.24
N HIS A 584 11.14 -15.17 21.96
CA HIS A 584 10.81 -16.50 21.48
C HIS A 584 11.92 -16.89 20.52
N TRP A 585 12.90 -17.59 21.07
CA TRP A 585 13.62 -18.61 20.34
C TRP A 585 12.60 -19.46 19.57
N SER A 586 12.42 -19.19 18.27
CA SER A 586 11.73 -20.13 17.41
C SER A 586 12.74 -21.21 17.00
N PRO A 587 12.44 -22.51 17.14
CA PRO A 587 13.28 -23.60 16.63
C PRO A 587 13.65 -23.47 15.14
N GLN A 588 12.92 -22.64 14.37
CA GLN A 588 13.13 -22.39 12.94
C GLN A 588 14.46 -21.70 12.59
N ALA A 589 15.05 -20.91 13.50
CA ALA A 589 16.38 -20.33 13.26
C ALA A 589 17.45 -21.43 13.24
N ASN A 590 17.34 -22.41 14.15
CA ASN A 590 18.15 -23.61 14.13
C ASN A 590 17.87 -24.46 12.91
N GLU A 591 16.61 -24.64 12.49
CA GLU A 591 16.27 -25.39 11.27
C GLU A 591 16.91 -24.78 10.01
N THR A 592 16.90 -23.45 9.89
CA THR A 592 17.44 -22.74 8.71
C THR A 592 18.97 -22.74 8.72
N ILE A 593 19.60 -22.60 9.89
CA ILE A 593 21.05 -22.74 10.07
C ILE A 593 21.48 -24.19 9.81
N ARG A 594 20.71 -25.17 10.29
CA ARG A 594 20.96 -26.60 10.06
C ARG A 594 20.77 -26.98 8.59
N GLN A 595 19.75 -26.47 7.91
CA GLN A 595 19.53 -26.66 6.48
C GLN A 595 20.64 -25.99 5.64
N ARG A 596 21.13 -24.80 6.03
CA ARG A 596 22.26 -24.15 5.35
C ARG A 596 23.59 -24.85 5.61
N LEU A 597 23.83 -25.34 6.83
CA LEU A 597 24.99 -26.15 7.16
C LEU A 597 24.94 -27.50 6.44
N CYS A 598 23.80 -28.19 6.40
CA CYS A 598 23.61 -29.41 5.62
C CYS A 598 23.80 -29.14 4.12
N ALA A 599 23.29 -28.05 3.56
CA ALA A 599 23.49 -27.71 2.16
C ALA A 599 24.96 -27.37 1.84
N LEU A 600 25.71 -26.77 2.78
CA LEU A 600 27.15 -26.52 2.66
C LEU A 600 27.96 -27.83 2.76
N PHE A 601 27.55 -28.76 3.63
CA PHE A 601 28.15 -30.10 3.71
C PHE A 601 27.84 -30.97 2.47
N PHE A 602 26.63 -30.88 1.91
CA PHE A 602 26.27 -31.57 0.67
C PHE A 602 26.91 -30.94 -0.57
N ARG A 603 27.07 -29.61 -0.64
CA ARG A 603 27.79 -28.94 -1.74
C ARG A 603 29.29 -29.25 -1.76
N ARG A 604 29.90 -29.55 -0.61
CA ARG A 604 31.29 -30.02 -0.54
C ARG A 604 31.47 -31.47 -0.99
N ASN A 605 30.40 -32.28 -1.02
CA ASN A 605 30.46 -33.71 -1.40
C ASN A 605 29.87 -34.02 -2.79
N ILE A 606 29.31 -33.04 -3.51
CA ILE A 606 28.72 -33.23 -4.86
C ILE A 606 29.43 -32.33 -5.88
N SER A 607 30.76 -32.25 -5.81
CA SER A 607 31.58 -31.62 -6.86
C SER A 607 32.19 -32.64 -7.83
N SER A 608 31.59 -33.82 -8.00
CA SER A 608 32.08 -34.83 -8.95
C SER A 608 31.03 -35.57 -9.80
N CYS A 609 29.73 -35.29 -9.68
CA CYS A 609 28.74 -35.94 -10.55
C CYS A 609 27.50 -35.06 -10.77
N PHE A 610 26.94 -35.15 -11.99
CA PHE A 610 25.74 -34.46 -12.50
C PHE A 610 25.91 -33.11 -13.23
N LEU A 611 26.57 -33.18 -14.38
CA LEU A 611 26.14 -32.47 -15.59
C LEU A 611 25.25 -33.42 -16.42
N SER A 612 23.94 -33.14 -16.47
CA SER A 612 23.00 -33.37 -17.59
C SER A 612 21.58 -33.59 -17.10
N ARG A 613 20.62 -33.00 -17.84
CA ARG A 613 19.15 -33.08 -17.70
C ARG A 613 18.54 -32.29 -16.54
N ILE A 614 18.03 -31.11 -16.86
CA ILE A 614 16.60 -30.76 -16.80
C ILE A 614 16.40 -29.58 -17.76
N ALA A 615 15.87 -29.90 -18.93
CA ALA A 615 15.17 -28.98 -19.83
C ALA A 615 13.74 -29.51 -19.91
N PHE A 616 12.77 -28.59 -20.04
CA PHE A 616 11.30 -28.79 -20.07
C PHE A 616 10.61 -28.92 -18.69
N ASP A 617 10.20 -27.78 -18.12
CA ASP A 617 8.81 -27.31 -18.22
C ASP A 617 8.67 -25.92 -17.58
N ASN A 618 8.56 -24.88 -18.40
CA ASN A 618 8.37 -23.50 -17.95
C ASN A 618 7.46 -22.78 -18.95
N GLN A 619 6.18 -23.14 -18.94
CA GLN A 619 5.13 -22.45 -19.69
C GLN A 619 3.96 -21.97 -18.81
N TRP A 620 4.17 -21.55 -17.55
CA TRP A 620 3.08 -20.90 -16.77
C TRP A 620 3.50 -19.75 -15.84
N ILE A 621 4.59 -19.03 -16.14
CA ILE A 621 4.91 -17.77 -15.45
C ILE A 621 5.31 -16.70 -16.49
N LYS A 622 4.31 -16.15 -17.18
CA LYS A 622 4.43 -14.85 -17.85
C LYS A 622 3.20 -14.01 -17.48
N ALA A 623 3.49 -12.77 -17.06
CA ALA A 623 2.56 -11.69 -16.72
C ALA A 623 1.97 -11.68 -15.29
N ILE A 624 2.83 -11.52 -14.28
CA ILE A 624 2.54 -10.58 -13.18
C ILE A 624 3.75 -9.65 -13.07
N LYS A 625 3.72 -8.54 -13.81
CA LYS A 625 4.55 -7.38 -13.52
C LYS A 625 3.97 -6.75 -12.26
N TYR A 626 4.58 -7.01 -11.11
CA TYR A 626 4.46 -6.07 -10.00
C TYR A 626 5.08 -4.75 -10.47
N PRO A 627 4.42 -3.60 -10.30
CA PRO A 627 5.08 -2.33 -10.53
C PRO A 627 6.27 -2.27 -9.56
N THR A 628 7.47 -2.42 -10.11
CA THR A 628 8.67 -1.78 -9.57
C THR A 628 8.31 -0.32 -9.34
N GLY A 629 8.69 0.27 -8.21
CA GLY A 629 8.18 1.55 -7.69
C GLY A 629 8.50 2.81 -8.50
N TYR A 630 8.32 2.79 -9.81
CA TYR A 630 8.21 3.94 -10.72
C TYR A 630 7.26 3.55 -11.86
N PRO A 631 6.05 4.14 -11.96
CA PRO A 631 5.20 4.01 -13.14
C PRO A 631 5.86 4.73 -14.32
N ARG A 632 5.94 4.07 -15.48
CA ARG A 632 6.16 4.78 -16.75
C ARG A 632 4.96 5.70 -16.98
N GLY A 633 5.20 7.01 -17.04
CA GLY A 633 4.14 8.01 -17.21
C GLY A 633 3.37 7.84 -18.53
N PRO A 634 2.14 8.37 -18.62
CA PRO A 634 1.47 8.57 -19.89
C PRO A 634 2.23 9.64 -20.69
N THR A 635 2.48 9.36 -21.97
CA THR A 635 2.81 10.38 -22.96
C THR A 635 1.79 11.51 -22.86
N ARG A 636 2.27 12.73 -22.57
CA ARG A 636 1.46 13.95 -22.61
C ARG A 636 0.96 14.17 -24.03
N ASP A 637 -0.34 13.98 -24.25
CA ASP A 637 -1.03 14.64 -25.36
C ASP A 637 -1.06 16.14 -25.06
N LEU A 638 -0.29 16.89 -25.85
CA LEU A 638 -0.31 18.34 -25.90
C LEU A 638 -1.70 18.79 -26.39
N MET A 639 -2.51 19.33 -25.48
CA MET A 639 -3.54 20.29 -25.86
C MET A 639 -2.85 21.49 -26.50
N ARG A 640 -3.02 21.64 -27.81
CA ARG A 640 -2.83 22.92 -28.50
C ARG A 640 -4.07 23.77 -28.22
N CYS A 641 -3.84 24.99 -27.71
CA CYS A 641 -4.72 26.11 -28.02
C CYS A 641 -4.66 26.39 -29.52
#